data_AF-W3VFP1-F1
#
_entry.id   AF-W3VFP1-F1
#
_cell.length_a   1.000
_cell.length_b   1.000
_cell.length_c   1.000
_cell.angle_alpha   90.00
_cell.angle_beta   90.00
_cell.angle_gamma   90.00
#
_symmetry.space_group_name_H-M   'P 1'
#
loop_
_entity.id
_entity.type
_entity.pdbx_description
1 polymer ?
#
loop_
_entity_poly.entity_id
_entity_poly.type
_entity_poly.pdbx_seq_one_letter_code
_entity_poly.pdbx_strand_id
1 'polypeptide(L)'
;MSLSSKLGITDVDLKDKKVLIRVDFNVPMDGDKITNNQRIVAALPTIKYAIEKQAKAVVLMSHMGRPDGKPVPKYSLKPVAAEVSKLLSKDVEFLPDCVGSATEQAVAAAEGGKIFLLENLRYHIEEEGKGTNEAGEKVKADANKVQEFRASLTKLGDVYINDAFGTAHRAHSSMVGVQLPQRAAGFLMKKELEFFAKALESPERPFLAILGGAKVSDKIQLIDNMLDKVNSLIICGGMAFTFKKTLDNVKIGTSLFDEAGSHKVAELVEKAKKNNVELVFPVDYITADKFDKNAKTGSATDAEGIPDEWMGLDCGEQSRKLFRDTITKAKTILWNGPAGVFEFDNFAGGSKAMLDACLEAEKNGSTVIVGGGDTATVVAKYGAEDGISHCSTGGGASLELLEGKTLPGVKELSENGGPEGVARPSQWIRARFGLSLWLGPGLERWARARPLISQSGLGRSSSPLATSIIHTRLHQTGTLSSPSQAQPPSSSSSTPSTPPARSNQTANMPGQSGKVLLAYSGGLDTSTILAWLIDEGYDVIAFMADVGQEEDFEAARSKALKCGAKDFILADLKREFIEELIFPAVQANAIYEDVYLLGTSLARPVIARGMIEAADKTGCQYVSHGCTGKGNDQVRFELAFYGLKPDIKVIAPWRIPEFFNRFAGRSALLEYAESKGIPVTQTKAKPWSTDENLFHISYEAGILEDPNTTPPADMWKLTKSPETAPDTPENIVIEFQQGIPSKVKVASTGKEHTDPVDVFLTLNQLAREHGIGRIDIVENRFIGVKSRGCYESPGATILRAAHLDLEGLTLDREVRRIRDQVITTKFSEQLYYGFFFSPECEFVRSCIPQSQKTVNGQVKLKLYKGNVIVEGRSSEELLYDEKFTSMDEQGGFDSAATSGFITVQAIRLRRYGLGLTERGQAGSDRQTAYAIRK
;
A
#
# COMPACT_ATOMS: atom_id res chain seq x y z
N MET A 1 3.60 -3.76 -3.61
CA MET A 1 4.00 -3.69 -2.20
C MET A 1 4.97 -2.54 -2.08
N SER A 2 4.76 -1.62 -1.15
CA SER A 2 5.79 -0.66 -0.77
C SER A 2 6.76 -1.35 0.21
N LEU A 3 8.01 -0.87 0.22
CA LEU A 3 9.00 -1.20 1.23
C LEU A 3 8.71 -0.44 2.54
N SER A 4 8.17 0.80 2.42
CA SER A 4 7.84 1.67 3.56
C SER A 4 6.61 1.21 4.35
N SER A 5 5.71 0.43 3.74
CA SER A 5 4.47 -0.01 4.37
C SER A 5 4.64 -1.19 5.34
N LYS A 6 5.84 -1.75 5.53
CA LYS A 6 6.01 -2.91 6.42
C LYS A 6 5.98 -2.56 7.91
N LEU A 7 5.29 -3.40 8.67
CA LEU A 7 5.18 -3.36 10.13
C LEU A 7 6.57 -3.47 10.77
N GLY A 8 6.90 -2.61 11.71
CA GLY A 8 8.16 -2.62 12.47
C GLY A 8 8.03 -3.18 13.89
N ILE A 9 9.17 -3.50 14.51
CA ILE A 9 9.23 -3.90 15.93
C ILE A 9 8.69 -2.81 16.88
N THR A 10 8.72 -1.54 16.44
CA THR A 10 8.09 -0.40 17.11
C THR A 10 6.56 -0.43 17.11
N ASP A 11 5.96 -1.25 16.25
CA ASP A 11 4.56 -1.18 15.85
C ASP A 11 3.76 -2.42 16.37
N VAL A 12 4.40 -3.25 17.21
CA VAL A 12 3.87 -4.50 17.81
C VAL A 12 3.99 -4.49 19.34
N ASP A 13 3.10 -5.22 20.03
CA ASP A 13 3.19 -5.43 21.48
C ASP A 13 4.07 -6.64 21.79
N LEU A 14 5.18 -6.39 22.50
CA LEU A 14 6.16 -7.41 22.90
C LEU A 14 5.99 -7.84 24.36
N LYS A 15 5.13 -7.16 25.14
CA LYS A 15 5.07 -7.40 26.58
C LYS A 15 4.56 -8.81 26.90
N ASP A 16 5.28 -9.48 27.80
CA ASP A 16 5.03 -10.85 28.25
C ASP A 16 5.01 -11.89 27.10
N LYS A 17 5.55 -11.56 25.92
CA LYS A 17 5.66 -12.45 24.74
C LYS A 17 7.01 -13.15 24.63
N LYS A 18 7.03 -14.32 23.99
CA LYS A 18 8.22 -14.86 23.33
C LYS A 18 8.44 -14.10 22.02
N VAL A 19 9.58 -13.44 21.87
CA VAL A 19 9.94 -12.70 20.64
C VAL A 19 10.98 -13.50 19.87
N LEU A 20 10.57 -14.08 18.73
CA LEU A 20 11.47 -14.83 17.85
C LEU A 20 12.10 -13.87 16.84
N ILE A 21 13.41 -13.63 16.94
CA ILE A 21 14.14 -12.68 16.11
C ILE A 21 15.07 -13.43 15.15
N ARG A 22 14.85 -13.27 13.85
CA ARG A 22 15.76 -13.71 12.79
C ARG A 22 16.82 -12.65 12.55
N VAL A 23 18.04 -12.93 12.98
CA VAL A 23 19.19 -12.00 12.92
C VAL A 23 20.25 -12.51 11.94
N ASP A 24 21.06 -11.61 11.40
CA ASP A 24 22.21 -11.95 10.55
C ASP A 24 23.50 -11.92 11.39
N PHE A 25 23.96 -13.08 11.84
CA PHE A 25 25.23 -13.25 12.57
C PHE A 25 26.27 -14.02 11.74
N ASN A 26 26.19 -13.95 10.41
CA ASN A 26 27.18 -14.56 9.53
C ASN A 26 28.46 -13.68 9.48
N VAL A 27 29.19 -13.66 10.61
CA VAL A 27 30.42 -12.88 10.83
C VAL A 27 31.68 -13.65 10.39
N PRO A 28 32.74 -12.96 9.94
CA PRO A 28 34.03 -13.61 9.69
C PRO A 28 34.67 -14.06 11.01
N MET A 29 35.29 -15.24 10.98
CA MET A 29 35.92 -15.89 12.14
C MET A 29 37.29 -16.46 11.77
N ASP A 30 38.23 -16.37 12.72
CA ASP A 30 39.54 -17.00 12.71
C ASP A 30 39.63 -17.95 13.92
N GLY A 31 39.56 -19.26 13.67
CA GLY A 31 39.18 -20.24 14.70
C GLY A 31 37.81 -19.88 15.31
N ASP A 32 37.73 -19.84 16.64
CA ASP A 32 36.55 -19.37 17.38
C ASP A 32 36.49 -17.84 17.53
N LYS A 33 37.51 -17.09 17.06
CA LYS A 33 37.60 -15.64 17.26
C LYS A 33 36.89 -14.89 16.14
N ILE A 34 35.85 -14.14 16.48
CA ILE A 34 35.18 -13.21 15.56
C ILE A 34 36.16 -12.08 15.19
N THR A 35 36.37 -11.85 13.89
CA THR A 35 37.31 -10.82 13.39
C THR A 35 36.64 -9.49 13.04
N ASN A 36 35.33 -9.49 12.78
CA ASN A 36 34.48 -8.30 12.67
C ASN A 36 33.09 -8.62 13.25
N ASN A 37 32.67 -7.90 14.30
CA ASN A 37 31.39 -8.08 14.99
C ASN A 37 30.27 -7.10 14.55
N GLN A 38 30.50 -6.27 13.52
CA GLN A 38 29.55 -5.23 13.05
C GLN A 38 28.14 -5.76 12.78
N ARG A 39 28.00 -6.97 12.21
CA ARG A 39 26.69 -7.63 11.98
C ARG A 39 25.96 -7.95 13.29
N ILE A 40 26.70 -8.33 14.33
CA ILE A 40 26.15 -8.55 15.67
C ILE A 40 25.73 -7.21 16.29
N VAL A 41 26.60 -6.20 16.22
CA VAL A 41 26.34 -4.84 16.74
C VAL A 41 25.08 -4.24 16.12
N ALA A 42 24.88 -4.41 14.80
CA ALA A 42 23.74 -3.86 14.08
C ALA A 42 22.37 -4.45 14.49
N ALA A 43 22.33 -5.68 15.03
CA ALA A 43 21.10 -6.30 15.56
C ALA A 43 20.82 -5.94 17.04
N LEU A 44 21.80 -5.41 17.78
CA LEU A 44 21.63 -5.08 19.20
C LEU A 44 20.46 -4.12 19.52
N PRO A 45 20.12 -3.10 18.69
CA PRO A 45 18.98 -2.23 18.97
C PRO A 45 17.65 -3.00 19.06
N THR A 46 17.42 -3.94 18.14
CA THR A 46 16.23 -4.80 18.08
C THR A 46 16.14 -5.72 19.30
N ILE A 47 17.28 -6.29 19.71
CA ILE A 47 17.37 -7.17 20.88
C ILE A 47 17.14 -6.37 22.18
N LYS A 48 17.78 -5.20 22.32
CA LYS A 48 17.61 -4.30 23.48
C LYS A 48 16.18 -3.81 23.62
N TYR A 49 15.54 -3.40 22.53
CA TYR A 49 14.15 -2.97 22.52
C TYR A 49 13.18 -4.06 22.99
N ALA A 50 13.36 -5.31 22.55
CA ALA A 50 12.52 -6.42 23.03
C ALA A 50 12.65 -6.64 24.55
N ILE A 51 13.85 -6.48 25.11
CA ILE A 51 14.11 -6.55 26.55
C ILE A 51 13.48 -5.36 27.29
N GLU A 52 13.65 -4.14 26.77
CA GLU A 52 13.07 -2.90 27.32
C GLU A 52 11.53 -2.92 27.32
N LYS A 53 10.91 -3.57 26.33
CA LYS A 53 9.45 -3.79 26.23
C LYS A 53 8.94 -4.98 27.05
N GLN A 54 9.75 -5.53 27.96
CA GLN A 54 9.32 -6.58 28.89
C GLN A 54 8.86 -7.87 28.17
N ALA A 55 9.56 -8.29 27.11
CA ALA A 55 9.38 -9.62 26.55
C ALA A 55 9.59 -10.71 27.62
N LYS A 56 8.75 -11.75 27.61
CA LYS A 56 8.91 -12.94 28.48
C LYS A 56 10.21 -13.68 28.15
N ALA A 57 10.53 -13.78 26.86
CA ALA A 57 11.79 -14.33 26.35
C ALA A 57 12.15 -13.73 24.99
N VAL A 58 13.45 -13.65 24.69
CA VAL A 58 13.97 -13.24 23.38
C VAL A 58 14.74 -14.42 22.78
N VAL A 59 14.27 -14.93 21.64
CA VAL A 59 14.84 -16.11 20.98
C VAL A 59 15.50 -15.67 19.68
N LEU A 60 16.84 -15.73 19.64
CA LEU A 60 17.62 -15.35 18.47
C LEU A 60 17.89 -16.58 17.60
N MET A 61 17.55 -16.51 16.31
CA MET A 61 17.89 -17.55 15.35
C MET A 61 18.69 -17.00 14.18
N SER A 62 19.88 -17.55 13.95
CA SER A 62 20.83 -17.04 12.94
C SER A 62 21.37 -18.14 12.02
N HIS A 63 22.38 -17.83 11.22
CA HIS A 63 23.09 -18.81 10.40
C HIS A 63 24.57 -18.44 10.30
N MET A 64 25.41 -19.43 10.01
CA MET A 64 26.84 -19.23 9.82
C MET A 64 27.34 -20.09 8.65
N GLY A 65 28.13 -19.48 7.75
CA GLY A 65 28.82 -20.18 6.66
C GLY A 65 27.90 -20.96 5.72
N ARG A 66 28.43 -22.09 5.21
CA ARG A 66 27.73 -23.04 4.33
C ARG A 66 27.98 -24.47 4.83
N PRO A 67 27.21 -24.94 5.82
CA PRO A 67 27.27 -26.32 6.31
C PRO A 67 26.44 -27.31 5.47
N ASP A 68 25.73 -26.83 4.44
CA ASP A 68 24.97 -27.61 3.44
C ASP A 68 24.05 -28.70 4.03
N GLY A 69 23.34 -28.39 5.12
CA GLY A 69 22.33 -29.27 5.74
C GLY A 69 22.89 -30.31 6.72
N LYS A 70 24.04 -30.03 7.38
CA LYS A 70 24.67 -30.91 8.38
C LYS A 70 25.26 -30.13 9.56
N PRO A 71 25.37 -30.73 10.76
CA PRO A 71 26.19 -30.17 11.84
C PRO A 71 27.68 -30.15 11.47
N VAL A 72 28.28 -28.95 11.36
CA VAL A 72 29.69 -28.75 11.02
C VAL A 72 30.31 -27.78 12.05
N PRO A 73 31.10 -28.25 13.03
CA PRO A 73 31.48 -27.46 14.21
C PRO A 73 32.10 -26.08 13.94
N LYS A 74 32.86 -25.92 12.84
CA LYS A 74 33.42 -24.64 12.39
C LYS A 74 32.36 -23.55 12.12
N TYR A 75 31.11 -23.95 11.90
CA TYR A 75 29.97 -23.07 11.64
C TYR A 75 28.96 -23.05 12.80
N SER A 76 29.39 -23.34 14.03
CA SER A 76 28.56 -23.18 15.22
C SER A 76 28.37 -21.69 15.57
N LEU A 77 27.18 -21.33 16.05
CA LEU A 77 26.89 -20.01 16.61
C LEU A 77 27.31 -19.88 18.09
N LYS A 78 27.88 -20.91 18.70
CA LYS A 78 28.32 -20.88 20.11
C LYS A 78 29.32 -19.75 20.44
N PRO A 79 30.33 -19.40 19.61
CA PRO A 79 31.19 -18.25 19.87
C PRO A 79 30.46 -16.91 19.78
N VAL A 80 29.40 -16.83 18.94
CA VAL A 80 28.56 -15.64 18.82
C VAL A 80 27.72 -15.42 20.08
N ALA A 81 27.24 -16.47 20.75
CA ALA A 81 26.51 -16.34 22.01
C ALA A 81 27.32 -15.57 23.07
N ALA A 82 28.62 -15.87 23.19
CA ALA A 82 29.52 -15.20 24.13
C ALA A 82 29.73 -13.71 23.79
N GLU A 83 29.88 -13.36 22.51
CA GLU A 83 30.03 -11.96 22.09
C GLU A 83 28.72 -11.18 22.24
N VAL A 84 27.56 -11.78 21.95
CA VAL A 84 26.23 -11.17 22.19
C VAL A 84 26.01 -10.94 23.69
N SER A 85 26.33 -11.93 24.53
CA SER A 85 26.24 -11.82 26.00
C SER A 85 27.09 -10.65 26.53
N LYS A 86 28.35 -10.57 26.09
CA LYS A 86 29.30 -9.48 26.39
C LYS A 86 28.79 -8.11 25.91
N LEU A 87 28.20 -8.00 24.72
CA LEU A 87 27.70 -6.74 24.14
C LEU A 87 26.35 -6.26 24.72
N LEU A 88 25.60 -7.16 25.37
CA LEU A 88 24.35 -6.87 26.08
C LEU A 88 24.52 -6.72 27.60
N SER A 89 25.67 -7.09 28.15
CA SER A 89 25.91 -7.22 29.60
C SER A 89 24.85 -8.09 30.30
N LYS A 90 24.42 -9.16 29.62
CA LYS A 90 23.35 -10.07 30.04
C LYS A 90 23.72 -11.51 29.67
N ASP A 91 23.22 -12.47 30.44
CA ASP A 91 23.36 -13.89 30.08
C ASP A 91 22.57 -14.22 28.81
N VAL A 92 23.13 -15.11 27.98
CA VAL A 92 22.55 -15.56 26.71
C VAL A 92 22.73 -17.07 26.62
N GLU A 93 21.64 -17.80 26.82
CA GLU A 93 21.65 -19.25 26.82
C GLU A 93 21.80 -19.77 25.38
N PHE A 94 22.88 -20.50 25.11
CA PHE A 94 23.08 -21.15 23.83
C PHE A 94 22.39 -22.52 23.80
N LEU A 95 21.39 -22.68 22.93
CA LEU A 95 20.71 -23.96 22.74
C LEU A 95 21.38 -24.76 21.61
N PRO A 96 21.73 -26.04 21.83
CA PRO A 96 22.54 -26.83 20.90
C PRO A 96 21.82 -27.26 19.62
N ASP A 97 20.50 -27.06 19.55
CA ASP A 97 19.69 -27.23 18.35
C ASP A 97 18.64 -26.10 18.28
N CYS A 98 18.17 -25.79 17.07
CA CYS A 98 17.22 -24.73 16.79
C CYS A 98 15.75 -25.18 16.69
N VAL A 99 15.50 -26.48 16.72
CA VAL A 99 14.17 -27.10 16.64
C VAL A 99 14.07 -28.29 17.58
N GLY A 100 12.89 -28.90 17.67
CA GLY A 100 12.66 -30.14 18.42
C GLY A 100 12.34 -29.93 19.91
N SER A 101 11.96 -31.02 20.57
CA SER A 101 11.28 -30.99 21.87
C SER A 101 12.09 -30.36 23.00
N ALA A 102 13.41 -30.55 23.04
CA ALA A 102 14.27 -29.93 24.07
C ALA A 102 14.31 -28.40 23.93
N THR A 103 14.50 -27.89 22.71
CA THR A 103 14.52 -26.45 22.42
C THR A 103 13.15 -25.81 22.61
N GLU A 104 12.07 -26.49 22.17
CA GLU A 104 10.69 -26.07 22.43
C GLU A 104 10.38 -25.97 23.94
N GLN A 105 10.82 -26.94 24.75
CA GLN A 105 10.62 -26.92 26.20
C GLN A 105 11.45 -25.85 26.91
N ALA A 106 12.73 -25.67 26.55
CA ALA A 106 13.60 -24.65 27.13
C ALA A 106 13.05 -23.23 26.91
N VAL A 107 12.56 -22.94 25.70
CA VAL A 107 11.93 -21.66 25.35
C VAL A 107 10.55 -21.50 26.01
N ALA A 108 9.75 -22.57 26.14
CA ALA A 108 8.45 -22.49 26.81
C ALA A 108 8.55 -22.24 28.33
N ALA A 109 9.58 -22.79 28.98
CA ALA A 109 9.87 -22.62 30.40
C ALA A 109 10.61 -21.30 30.75
N ALA A 110 10.87 -20.45 29.75
CA ALA A 110 11.58 -19.20 29.94
C ALA A 110 10.75 -18.14 30.68
N GLU A 111 11.33 -17.45 31.65
CA GLU A 111 10.72 -16.32 32.36
C GLU A 111 11.72 -15.18 32.57
N GLY A 112 11.25 -14.00 32.98
CA GLY A 112 12.10 -12.87 33.36
C GLY A 112 12.87 -12.19 32.23
N GLY A 113 12.50 -12.41 30.96
CA GLY A 113 13.18 -11.82 29.81
C GLY A 113 14.48 -12.54 29.44
N LYS A 114 14.52 -13.87 29.62
CA LYS A 114 15.67 -14.72 29.26
C LYS A 114 15.97 -14.62 27.76
N ILE A 115 17.26 -14.60 27.41
CA ILE A 115 17.74 -14.48 26.04
C ILE A 115 18.33 -15.83 25.62
N PHE A 116 17.92 -16.33 24.46
CA PHE A 116 18.46 -17.54 23.85
C PHE A 116 19.14 -17.23 22.52
N LEU A 117 20.24 -17.92 22.21
CA LEU A 117 20.73 -18.07 20.84
C LEU A 117 20.62 -19.53 20.43
N LEU A 118 19.86 -19.78 19.37
CA LEU A 118 19.75 -21.10 18.75
C LEU A 118 20.99 -21.40 17.90
N GLU A 119 21.34 -22.68 17.77
CA GLU A 119 22.36 -23.14 16.84
C GLU A 119 21.96 -22.87 15.36
N ASN A 120 22.97 -22.87 14.48
CA ASN A 120 22.91 -22.53 13.06
C ASN A 120 21.79 -23.25 12.29
N LEU A 121 20.79 -22.51 11.80
CA LEU A 121 19.67 -23.10 11.07
C LEU A 121 20.07 -23.90 9.83
N ARG A 122 21.20 -23.58 9.18
CA ARG A 122 21.69 -24.33 8.00
C ARG A 122 22.23 -25.72 8.33
N TYR A 123 22.34 -26.10 9.61
CA TYR A 123 22.58 -27.51 9.99
C TYR A 123 21.41 -28.42 9.62
N HIS A 124 20.21 -27.88 9.44
CA HIS A 124 19.04 -28.59 8.91
C HIS A 124 18.89 -28.29 7.42
N ILE A 125 18.73 -29.33 6.60
CA ILE A 125 18.56 -29.20 5.14
C ILE A 125 17.26 -28.45 4.79
N GLU A 126 16.29 -28.49 5.71
CA GLU A 126 14.98 -27.85 5.67
C GLU A 126 15.03 -26.31 5.69
N GLU A 127 16.13 -25.67 6.13
CA GLU A 127 16.28 -24.20 6.07
C GLU A 127 16.46 -23.69 4.64
N GLU A 128 17.41 -24.24 3.88
CA GLU A 128 17.68 -23.83 2.49
C GLU A 128 16.90 -24.67 1.45
N GLY A 129 16.19 -25.71 1.90
CA GLY A 129 15.44 -26.66 1.07
C GLY A 129 16.33 -27.62 0.24
N LYS A 130 17.64 -27.58 0.46
CA LYS A 130 18.68 -28.33 -0.27
C LYS A 130 19.97 -28.38 0.54
N GLY A 131 20.82 -29.37 0.27
CA GLY A 131 22.08 -29.59 0.97
C GLY A 131 22.92 -30.66 0.28
N THR A 132 23.82 -31.31 1.01
CA THR A 132 24.61 -32.43 0.51
C THR A 132 24.34 -33.74 1.28
N ASN A 133 24.36 -34.89 0.60
CA ASN A 133 24.38 -36.19 1.28
C ASN A 133 25.80 -36.52 1.76
N GLU A 134 26.01 -37.68 2.41
CA GLU A 134 27.33 -38.09 2.93
C GLU A 134 28.40 -38.23 1.83
N ALA A 135 28.00 -38.54 0.59
CA ALA A 135 28.89 -38.59 -0.58
C ALA A 135 29.19 -37.20 -1.21
N GLY A 136 28.61 -36.12 -0.68
CA GLY A 136 28.78 -34.75 -1.19
C GLY A 136 27.84 -34.37 -2.35
N GLU A 137 26.91 -35.24 -2.73
CA GLU A 137 25.97 -35.02 -3.82
C GLU A 137 24.84 -34.07 -3.39
N LYS A 138 24.38 -33.21 -4.31
CA LYS A 138 23.32 -32.24 -4.05
C LYS A 138 21.97 -32.93 -3.88
N VAL A 139 21.38 -32.83 -2.70
CA VAL A 139 20.06 -33.36 -2.35
C VAL A 139 19.08 -32.24 -2.03
N LYS A 140 17.79 -32.51 -2.23
CA LYS A 140 16.67 -31.61 -1.92
C LYS A 140 16.01 -32.07 -0.62
N ALA A 141 15.56 -31.14 0.22
CA ALA A 141 14.80 -31.47 1.43
C ALA A 141 13.43 -32.07 1.08
N ASP A 142 12.93 -32.95 1.95
CA ASP A 142 11.56 -33.47 1.85
C ASP A 142 10.53 -32.37 2.19
N ALA A 143 9.42 -32.32 1.45
CA ALA A 143 8.43 -31.26 1.58
C ALA A 143 7.67 -31.29 2.91
N ASN A 144 7.46 -32.47 3.50
CA ASN A 144 6.79 -32.61 4.79
C ASN A 144 7.76 -32.25 5.93
N LYS A 145 9.02 -32.69 5.85
CA LYS A 145 10.06 -32.27 6.82
C LYS A 145 10.26 -30.75 6.83
N VAL A 146 10.22 -30.10 5.67
CA VAL A 146 10.23 -28.62 5.59
C VAL A 146 9.04 -28.00 6.33
N GLN A 147 7.85 -28.61 6.29
CA GLN A 147 6.70 -28.15 7.08
C GLN A 147 6.88 -28.41 8.58
N GLU A 148 7.39 -29.57 8.98
CA GLU A 148 7.67 -29.93 10.39
C GLU A 148 8.71 -28.97 11.02
N PHE A 149 9.80 -28.69 10.30
CA PHE A 149 10.84 -27.73 10.71
C PHE A 149 10.26 -26.32 10.91
N ARG A 150 9.44 -25.85 9.95
CA ARG A 150 8.74 -24.55 10.02
C ARG A 150 7.75 -24.48 11.18
N ALA A 151 7.01 -25.57 11.44
CA ALA A 151 6.10 -25.67 12.57
C ALA A 151 6.85 -25.64 13.92
N SER A 152 8.00 -26.30 14.02
CA SER A 152 8.84 -26.27 15.23
C SER A 152 9.37 -24.85 15.48
N LEU A 153 9.96 -24.19 14.47
CA LEU A 153 10.39 -22.77 14.58
C LEU A 153 9.24 -21.84 15.00
N THR A 154 8.05 -22.02 14.42
CA THR A 154 6.88 -21.17 14.70
C THR A 154 6.46 -21.20 16.18
N LYS A 155 6.58 -22.33 16.88
CA LYS A 155 6.25 -22.44 18.33
C LYS A 155 7.15 -21.59 19.23
N LEU A 156 8.37 -21.28 18.79
CA LEU A 156 9.39 -20.62 19.62
C LEU A 156 9.09 -19.12 19.86
N GLY A 157 8.22 -18.52 19.05
CA GLY A 157 7.73 -17.15 19.24
C GLY A 157 6.24 -17.08 19.54
N ASP A 158 5.78 -15.90 19.95
CA ASP A 158 4.40 -15.43 19.84
C ASP A 158 4.31 -14.26 18.84
N VAL A 159 5.42 -13.52 18.70
CA VAL A 159 5.67 -12.49 17.67
C VAL A 159 6.96 -12.85 16.91
N TYR A 160 6.96 -12.68 15.59
CA TYR A 160 8.12 -12.84 14.73
C TYR A 160 8.71 -11.48 14.33
N ILE A 161 10.04 -11.33 14.48
CA ILE A 161 10.80 -10.18 14.02
C ILE A 161 11.86 -10.64 13.01
N ASN A 162 11.82 -10.12 11.77
CA ASN A 162 12.90 -10.31 10.81
C ASN A 162 13.83 -9.10 10.82
N ASP A 163 15.09 -9.30 11.20
CA ASP A 163 16.15 -8.28 11.23
C ASP A 163 17.36 -8.68 10.37
N ALA A 164 17.18 -9.66 9.48
CA ALA A 164 18.22 -10.25 8.65
C ALA A 164 18.05 -9.90 7.15
N PHE A 165 18.08 -8.59 6.82
CA PHE A 165 17.86 -8.10 5.44
C PHE A 165 18.74 -8.81 4.41
N GLY A 166 20.01 -9.11 4.73
CA GLY A 166 20.94 -9.84 3.85
C GLY A 166 20.56 -11.29 3.53
N THR A 167 19.53 -11.86 4.15
CA THR A 167 18.94 -13.17 3.80
C THR A 167 17.59 -13.03 3.09
N ALA A 168 17.00 -11.83 3.04
CA ALA A 168 15.60 -11.62 2.65
C ALA A 168 15.29 -11.88 1.16
N HIS A 169 16.30 -11.97 0.29
CA HIS A 169 16.14 -12.46 -1.09
C HIS A 169 15.82 -13.96 -1.18
N ARG A 170 15.95 -14.71 -0.09
CA ARG A 170 15.84 -16.18 -0.10
C ARG A 170 14.52 -16.67 0.49
N ALA A 171 13.86 -17.58 -0.21
CA ALA A 171 12.64 -18.28 0.25
C ALA A 171 12.94 -19.39 1.29
N HIS A 172 13.90 -19.16 2.19
CA HIS A 172 14.29 -20.09 3.25
C HIS A 172 13.20 -20.24 4.31
N SER A 173 13.21 -21.36 5.03
CA SER A 173 12.20 -21.64 6.06
C SER A 173 12.17 -20.61 7.19
N SER A 174 13.31 -20.04 7.57
CA SER A 174 13.37 -18.92 8.51
C SER A 174 12.87 -17.57 7.96
N MET A 175 12.85 -17.40 6.63
CA MET A 175 12.40 -16.16 5.98
C MET A 175 10.89 -16.19 5.69
N VAL A 176 10.35 -17.34 5.27
CA VAL A 176 8.98 -17.47 4.74
C VAL A 176 8.13 -18.56 5.40
N GLY A 177 8.67 -19.23 6.43
CA GLY A 177 8.03 -20.37 7.08
C GLY A 177 7.51 -20.14 8.49
N VAL A 178 7.84 -19.01 9.13
CA VAL A 178 7.33 -18.65 10.47
C VAL A 178 5.92 -18.10 10.34
N GLN A 179 4.91 -18.87 10.75
CA GLN A 179 3.49 -18.53 10.60
C GLN A 179 2.90 -17.96 11.89
N LEU A 180 3.52 -16.90 12.42
CA LEU A 180 2.96 -16.11 13.53
C LEU A 180 2.10 -14.94 12.99
N PRO A 181 1.04 -14.48 13.70
CA PRO A 181 0.16 -13.43 13.19
C PRO A 181 0.85 -12.07 12.99
N GLN A 182 1.80 -11.73 13.86
CA GLN A 182 2.58 -10.50 13.78
C GLN A 182 4.00 -10.82 13.31
N ARG A 183 4.34 -10.33 12.11
CA ARG A 183 5.62 -10.54 11.42
C ARG A 183 6.21 -9.19 11.04
N ALA A 184 7.14 -8.67 11.85
CA ALA A 184 7.61 -7.29 11.76
C ALA A 184 9.10 -7.17 11.41
N ALA A 185 9.50 -6.04 10.85
CA ALA A 185 10.90 -5.66 10.64
C ALA A 185 11.56 -5.26 11.96
N GLY A 186 12.75 -5.77 12.26
CA GLY A 186 13.64 -5.18 13.28
C GLY A 186 14.20 -3.82 12.81
N PHE A 187 15.03 -3.16 13.62
CA PHE A 187 15.54 -1.83 13.29
C PHE A 187 16.52 -1.82 12.10
N LEU A 188 17.33 -2.87 11.92
CA LEU A 188 18.22 -3.01 10.77
C LEU A 188 17.37 -3.19 9.51
N MET A 189 16.42 -4.14 9.53
CA MET A 189 15.49 -4.37 8.42
C MET A 189 14.67 -3.12 8.08
N LYS A 190 14.12 -2.44 9.08
CA LYS A 190 13.30 -1.22 8.89
C LYS A 190 14.15 -0.07 8.31
N LYS A 191 15.40 0.12 8.76
CA LYS A 191 16.32 1.11 8.15
C LYS A 191 16.62 0.78 6.69
N GLU A 192 16.96 -0.48 6.36
CA GLU A 192 17.22 -0.89 4.98
C GLU A 192 16.00 -0.60 4.08
N LEU A 193 14.80 -1.00 4.53
CA LEU A 193 13.54 -0.76 3.81
C LEU A 193 13.22 0.74 3.65
N GLU A 194 13.38 1.56 4.69
CA GLU A 194 13.14 3.01 4.64
C GLU A 194 14.08 3.74 3.67
N PHE A 195 15.36 3.37 3.63
CA PHE A 195 16.32 3.98 2.69
C PHE A 195 16.14 3.49 1.25
N PHE A 196 15.85 2.19 1.03
CA PHE A 196 15.53 1.72 -0.32
C PHE A 196 14.16 2.21 -0.81
N ALA A 197 13.18 2.43 0.06
CA ALA A 197 11.92 3.11 -0.30
C ALA A 197 12.18 4.52 -0.84
N LYS A 198 12.99 5.32 -0.11
CA LYS A 198 13.42 6.65 -0.57
C LYS A 198 14.08 6.60 -1.95
N ALA A 199 15.00 5.68 -2.19
CA ALA A 199 15.66 5.56 -3.50
C ALA A 199 14.74 5.05 -4.63
N LEU A 200 13.84 4.09 -4.34
CA LEU A 200 13.16 3.30 -5.37
C LEU A 200 11.70 3.69 -5.61
N GLU A 201 11.06 4.40 -4.67
CA GLU A 201 9.63 4.75 -4.71
C GLU A 201 9.40 6.27 -4.80
N SER A 202 10.20 7.09 -4.12
CA SER A 202 10.07 8.57 -4.15
C SER A 202 11.39 9.31 -3.85
N PRO A 203 12.40 9.23 -4.75
CA PRO A 203 13.69 9.87 -4.55
C PRO A 203 13.64 11.38 -4.76
N GLU A 204 14.35 12.14 -3.92
CA GLU A 204 14.64 13.55 -4.18
C GLU A 204 15.56 13.67 -5.40
N ARG A 205 15.21 14.55 -6.34
CA ARG A 205 15.89 14.68 -7.63
C ARG A 205 16.81 15.91 -7.67
N PRO A 206 17.95 15.87 -8.41
CA PRO A 206 18.37 14.79 -9.32
C PRO A 206 18.78 13.51 -8.58
N PHE A 207 18.32 12.36 -9.09
CA PHE A 207 18.70 11.04 -8.57
C PHE A 207 19.84 10.47 -9.42
N LEU A 208 20.98 10.17 -8.80
CA LEU A 208 22.14 9.54 -9.43
C LEU A 208 22.27 8.07 -8.97
N ALA A 209 22.55 7.17 -9.90
CA ALA A 209 23.16 5.88 -9.59
C ALA A 209 24.64 5.85 -10.03
N ILE A 210 25.47 5.17 -9.26
CA ILE A 210 26.89 4.95 -9.53
C ILE A 210 27.12 3.45 -9.56
N LEU A 211 27.31 2.89 -10.76
CA LEU A 211 27.51 1.45 -10.96
C LEU A 211 28.94 1.17 -11.40
N GLY A 212 29.61 0.28 -10.67
CA GLY A 212 30.96 -0.16 -10.99
C GLY A 212 31.13 -1.67 -10.80
N GLY A 213 32.22 -2.22 -11.33
CA GLY A 213 32.54 -3.64 -11.22
C GLY A 213 33.31 -4.18 -12.42
N ALA A 214 33.53 -5.49 -12.45
CA ALA A 214 34.35 -6.15 -13.47
C ALA A 214 33.61 -6.47 -14.79
N LYS A 215 32.28 -6.63 -14.76
CA LYS A 215 31.48 -7.13 -15.88
C LYS A 215 30.18 -6.34 -16.08
N VAL A 216 29.66 -6.37 -17.31
CA VAL A 216 28.37 -5.77 -17.69
C VAL A 216 27.25 -6.79 -17.52
N SER A 217 27.47 -8.03 -17.97
CA SER A 217 26.53 -9.18 -17.90
C SER A 217 25.93 -9.37 -16.51
N ASP A 218 26.78 -9.42 -15.48
CA ASP A 218 26.40 -9.55 -14.07
C ASP A 218 25.56 -8.35 -13.54
N LYS A 219 25.40 -7.26 -14.31
CA LYS A 219 24.67 -6.04 -13.94
C LYS A 219 23.65 -5.53 -14.97
N ILE A 220 23.33 -6.28 -16.04
CA ILE A 220 22.37 -5.84 -17.08
C ILE A 220 21.00 -5.50 -16.45
N GLN A 221 20.45 -6.39 -15.62
CA GLN A 221 19.14 -6.18 -14.97
C GLN A 221 19.16 -4.97 -14.01
N LEU A 222 20.28 -4.74 -13.32
CA LEU A 222 20.46 -3.59 -12.43
C LEU A 222 20.49 -2.28 -13.23
N ILE A 223 21.27 -2.22 -14.31
CA ILE A 223 21.33 -1.03 -15.18
C ILE A 223 19.93 -0.76 -15.75
N ASP A 224 19.30 -1.77 -16.34
CA ASP A 224 17.99 -1.65 -16.97
C ASP A 224 16.92 -1.08 -16.02
N ASN A 225 16.81 -1.61 -14.80
CA ASN A 225 15.86 -1.13 -13.80
C ASN A 225 16.23 0.24 -13.20
N MET A 226 17.52 0.63 -13.19
CA MET A 226 17.93 1.99 -12.80
C MET A 226 17.60 3.03 -13.87
N LEU A 227 17.69 2.69 -15.16
CA LEU A 227 17.39 3.61 -16.27
C LEU A 227 15.92 4.08 -16.28
N ASP A 228 14.99 3.36 -15.67
CA ASP A 228 13.59 3.80 -15.49
C ASP A 228 13.38 4.72 -14.27
N LYS A 229 14.44 5.01 -13.49
CA LYS A 229 14.33 5.71 -12.20
C LYS A 229 15.25 6.93 -12.05
N VAL A 230 16.51 6.83 -12.48
CA VAL A 230 17.52 7.87 -12.24
C VAL A 230 17.39 9.07 -13.20
N ASN A 231 18.07 10.17 -12.89
CA ASN A 231 18.31 11.28 -13.81
C ASN A 231 19.70 11.16 -14.47
N SER A 232 20.67 10.57 -13.77
CA SER A 232 22.02 10.32 -14.27
C SER A 232 22.55 8.98 -13.76
N LEU A 233 23.46 8.39 -14.53
CA LEU A 233 24.06 7.09 -14.25
C LEU A 233 25.57 7.13 -14.56
N ILE A 234 26.40 7.04 -13.53
CA ILE A 234 27.84 6.79 -13.68
C ILE A 234 28.06 5.29 -13.91
N ILE A 235 28.81 4.93 -14.95
CA ILE A 235 29.32 3.57 -15.21
C ILE A 235 30.84 3.60 -15.16
N CYS A 236 31.43 2.91 -14.19
CA CYS A 236 32.87 2.92 -13.88
C CYS A 236 33.44 1.50 -13.62
N GLY A 237 34.72 1.39 -13.28
CA GLY A 237 35.40 0.10 -13.13
C GLY A 237 35.60 -0.64 -14.46
N GLY A 238 36.00 -1.92 -14.38
CA GLY A 238 36.30 -2.75 -15.56
C GLY A 238 35.17 -2.87 -16.57
N MET A 239 33.91 -2.81 -16.12
CA MET A 239 32.74 -2.85 -16.99
C MET A 239 32.65 -1.65 -17.96
N ALA A 240 33.25 -0.49 -17.62
CA ALA A 240 33.25 0.68 -18.50
C ALA A 240 34.03 0.46 -19.80
N PHE A 241 35.09 -0.36 -19.80
CA PHE A 241 35.86 -0.70 -21.02
C PHE A 241 35.01 -1.44 -22.06
N THR A 242 34.00 -2.20 -21.62
CA THR A 242 33.06 -2.86 -22.53
C THR A 242 32.15 -1.85 -23.21
N PHE A 243 31.61 -0.87 -22.48
CA PHE A 243 30.86 0.24 -23.07
C PHE A 243 31.74 1.05 -24.04
N LYS A 244 32.96 1.41 -23.64
CA LYS A 244 33.87 2.25 -24.43
C LYS A 244 34.37 1.60 -25.72
N LYS A 245 34.67 0.30 -25.70
CA LYS A 245 35.01 -0.45 -26.91
C LYS A 245 33.80 -0.66 -27.84
N THR A 246 32.59 -0.82 -27.31
CA THR A 246 31.39 -1.07 -28.12
C THR A 246 30.75 0.20 -28.69
N LEU A 247 30.81 1.33 -28.00
CA LEU A 247 30.23 2.61 -28.44
C LEU A 247 31.22 3.47 -29.22
N ASP A 248 32.40 3.69 -28.62
CA ASP A 248 33.37 4.70 -29.07
C ASP A 248 34.55 4.06 -29.84
N ASN A 249 34.58 2.72 -29.96
CA ASN A 249 35.67 1.92 -30.55
C ASN A 249 37.06 2.22 -29.95
N VAL A 250 37.11 2.60 -28.67
CA VAL A 250 38.35 2.88 -27.92
C VAL A 250 39.21 1.62 -27.83
N LYS A 251 40.53 1.74 -28.05
CA LYS A 251 41.47 0.65 -27.76
C LYS A 251 41.58 0.45 -26.26
N ILE A 252 41.47 -0.80 -25.79
CA ILE A 252 41.49 -1.15 -24.37
C ILE A 252 42.66 -2.06 -23.96
N GLY A 253 43.60 -2.36 -24.87
CA GLY A 253 44.70 -3.29 -24.61
C GLY A 253 44.21 -4.64 -24.08
N THR A 254 44.74 -5.07 -22.93
CA THR A 254 44.38 -6.29 -22.19
C THR A 254 43.33 -6.07 -21.09
N SER A 255 42.65 -4.91 -21.07
CA SER A 255 41.59 -4.61 -20.10
C SER A 255 40.39 -5.55 -20.23
N LEU A 256 39.61 -5.67 -19.15
CA LEU A 256 38.43 -6.54 -19.10
C LEU A 256 37.40 -6.18 -20.19
N PHE A 257 37.07 -7.15 -21.03
CA PHE A 257 36.00 -7.05 -22.03
C PHE A 257 34.98 -8.15 -21.82
N ASP A 258 33.71 -7.77 -21.64
CA ASP A 258 32.60 -8.68 -21.45
C ASP A 258 31.83 -8.84 -22.77
N GLU A 259 32.25 -9.82 -23.57
CA GLU A 259 31.65 -10.12 -24.88
C GLU A 259 30.12 -10.30 -24.79
N ALA A 260 29.63 -11.06 -23.80
CA ALA A 260 28.21 -11.32 -23.60
C ALA A 260 27.45 -10.06 -23.16
N GLY A 261 28.07 -9.21 -22.34
CA GLY A 261 27.54 -7.90 -21.96
C GLY A 261 27.52 -6.89 -23.11
N SER A 262 28.50 -6.96 -24.02
CA SER A 262 28.65 -6.01 -25.14
C SER A 262 27.40 -5.96 -26.03
N HIS A 263 26.76 -7.11 -26.25
CA HIS A 263 25.58 -7.26 -27.11
C HIS A 263 24.34 -6.51 -26.59
N LYS A 264 24.35 -6.03 -25.33
CA LYS A 264 23.27 -5.23 -24.73
C LYS A 264 23.62 -3.77 -24.47
N VAL A 265 24.86 -3.35 -24.72
CA VAL A 265 25.30 -1.95 -24.53
C VAL A 265 24.45 -0.96 -25.33
N ALA A 266 24.18 -1.24 -26.61
CA ALA A 266 23.38 -0.36 -27.46
C ALA A 266 21.92 -0.20 -26.97
N GLU A 267 21.29 -1.30 -26.54
CA GLU A 267 19.92 -1.32 -26.03
C GLU A 267 19.77 -0.49 -24.74
N LEU A 268 20.75 -0.61 -23.83
CA LEU A 268 20.81 0.19 -22.60
C LEU A 268 21.04 1.68 -22.89
N VAL A 269 21.85 2.02 -23.91
CA VAL A 269 22.05 3.43 -24.33
C VAL A 269 20.79 4.02 -24.96
N GLU A 270 20.07 3.30 -25.82
CA GLU A 270 18.81 3.80 -26.38
C GLU A 270 17.71 3.92 -25.31
N LYS A 271 17.66 3.00 -24.34
CA LYS A 271 16.76 3.15 -23.16
C LYS A 271 17.11 4.38 -22.33
N ALA A 272 18.41 4.63 -22.09
CA ALA A 272 18.85 5.82 -21.37
C ALA A 272 18.45 7.12 -22.09
N LYS A 273 18.67 7.22 -23.41
CA LYS A 273 18.20 8.35 -24.23
C LYS A 273 16.69 8.55 -24.14
N LYS A 274 15.92 7.47 -24.34
CA LYS A 274 14.44 7.49 -24.28
C LYS A 274 13.93 8.02 -22.93
N ASN A 275 14.58 7.63 -21.84
CA ASN A 275 14.22 8.01 -20.48
C ASN A 275 14.85 9.34 -20.02
N ASN A 276 15.59 10.05 -20.89
CA ASN A 276 16.34 11.28 -20.59
C ASN A 276 17.38 11.13 -19.45
N VAL A 277 18.08 10.00 -19.41
CA VAL A 277 19.14 9.72 -18.44
C VAL A 277 20.50 10.15 -18.98
N GLU A 278 21.22 10.97 -18.21
CA GLU A 278 22.62 11.34 -18.48
C GLU A 278 23.55 10.15 -18.15
N LEU A 279 24.10 9.49 -19.17
CA LEU A 279 25.12 8.46 -19.00
C LEU A 279 26.51 9.09 -18.86
N VAL A 280 27.21 8.76 -17.78
CA VAL A 280 28.53 9.32 -17.45
C VAL A 280 29.55 8.19 -17.37
N PHE A 281 30.54 8.24 -18.25
CA PHE A 281 31.63 7.27 -18.35
C PHE A 281 32.96 7.91 -17.95
N PRO A 282 34.01 7.12 -17.58
CA PRO A 282 35.37 7.63 -17.58
C PRO A 282 35.79 8.10 -18.99
N VAL A 283 36.76 9.00 -19.04
CA VAL A 283 37.39 9.55 -20.27
C VAL A 283 38.91 9.41 -20.26
N ASP A 284 39.48 9.10 -19.09
CA ASP A 284 40.89 8.83 -18.84
C ASP A 284 41.06 7.74 -17.78
N TYR A 285 42.20 7.06 -17.83
CA TYR A 285 42.43 5.79 -17.14
C TYR A 285 43.82 5.74 -16.51
N ILE A 286 43.93 5.13 -15.34
CA ILE A 286 45.21 4.65 -14.79
C ILE A 286 45.43 3.23 -15.32
N THR A 287 46.56 3.03 -16.00
CA THR A 287 46.90 1.76 -16.67
C THR A 287 48.06 1.04 -15.98
N ALA A 288 48.20 -0.25 -16.28
CA ALA A 288 49.23 -1.13 -15.73
C ALA A 288 49.73 -2.14 -16.78
N ASP A 289 50.98 -2.58 -16.63
CA ASP A 289 51.60 -3.64 -17.46
C ASP A 289 51.19 -5.08 -17.07
N LYS A 290 50.54 -5.25 -15.91
CA LYS A 290 49.98 -6.51 -15.42
C LYS A 290 48.97 -6.28 -14.28
N PHE A 291 48.17 -7.30 -13.96
CA PHE A 291 47.29 -7.30 -12.78
C PHE A 291 48.07 -7.63 -11.50
N ASP A 292 48.80 -6.64 -10.96
CA ASP A 292 49.61 -6.76 -9.74
C ASP A 292 49.61 -5.42 -9.00
N LYS A 293 49.55 -5.43 -7.66
CA LYS A 293 49.69 -4.22 -6.84
C LYS A 293 51.01 -3.47 -7.09
N ASN A 294 52.05 -4.19 -7.51
CA ASN A 294 53.39 -3.70 -7.82
C ASN A 294 53.63 -3.62 -9.34
N ALA A 295 52.58 -3.55 -10.17
CA ALA A 295 52.70 -3.33 -11.61
C ALA A 295 53.33 -1.97 -11.94
N LYS A 296 53.93 -1.84 -13.13
CA LYS A 296 54.36 -0.55 -13.66
C LYS A 296 53.11 0.23 -14.11
N THR A 297 52.86 1.37 -13.49
CA THR A 297 51.69 2.20 -13.79
C THR A 297 51.91 3.14 -14.97
N GLY A 298 50.82 3.58 -15.58
CA GLY A 298 50.76 4.56 -16.66
C GLY A 298 49.40 5.26 -16.71
N SER A 299 49.15 5.99 -17.79
CA SER A 299 47.87 6.67 -18.05
C SER A 299 47.50 6.59 -19.53
N ALA A 300 46.21 6.65 -19.84
CA ALA A 300 45.68 6.78 -21.20
C ALA A 300 44.36 7.57 -21.21
N THR A 301 44.06 8.25 -22.31
CA THR A 301 42.74 8.84 -22.60
C THR A 301 41.96 8.03 -23.63
N ASP A 302 40.66 8.29 -23.77
CA ASP A 302 39.83 7.70 -24.85
C ASP A 302 40.41 7.94 -26.26
N ALA A 303 41.03 9.09 -26.49
CA ALA A 303 41.55 9.49 -27.80
C ALA A 303 42.89 8.82 -28.16
N GLU A 304 43.71 8.50 -27.16
CA GLU A 304 44.96 7.74 -27.32
C GLU A 304 44.68 6.23 -27.35
N GLY A 305 43.73 5.79 -26.53
CA GLY A 305 43.48 4.39 -26.22
C GLY A 305 44.54 3.80 -25.28
N ILE A 306 44.18 2.68 -24.64
CA ILE A 306 45.11 1.91 -23.82
C ILE A 306 46.05 1.12 -24.76
N PRO A 307 47.38 1.16 -24.55
CA PRO A 307 48.35 0.41 -25.36
C PRO A 307 48.12 -1.10 -25.35
N ASP A 308 48.58 -1.77 -26.40
CA ASP A 308 48.62 -3.24 -26.45
C ASP A 308 49.48 -3.80 -25.29
N GLU A 309 49.16 -5.02 -24.82
CA GLU A 309 49.60 -5.62 -23.54
C GLU A 309 49.17 -4.91 -22.23
N TRP A 310 48.85 -3.61 -22.23
CA TRP A 310 48.46 -2.86 -21.02
C TRP A 310 46.97 -2.93 -20.70
N MET A 311 46.62 -2.80 -19.42
CA MET A 311 45.24 -2.83 -18.92
C MET A 311 44.91 -1.61 -18.05
N GLY A 312 43.69 -1.08 -18.15
CA GLY A 312 43.17 -0.02 -17.27
C GLY A 312 42.59 -0.61 -15.99
N LEU A 313 42.97 -0.07 -14.83
CA LEU A 313 42.61 -0.61 -13.51
C LEU A 313 41.94 0.40 -12.55
N ASP A 314 41.96 1.70 -12.87
CA ASP A 314 41.24 2.77 -12.14
C ASP A 314 40.96 3.96 -13.08
N CYS A 315 40.05 4.86 -12.70
CA CYS A 315 39.76 6.05 -13.50
C CYS A 315 40.78 7.19 -13.23
N GLY A 316 41.10 7.95 -14.29
CA GLY A 316 42.08 9.03 -14.26
C GLY A 316 41.57 10.35 -13.64
N GLU A 317 42.39 11.39 -13.69
CA GLU A 317 42.12 12.65 -13.00
C GLU A 317 40.95 13.44 -13.60
N GLN A 318 40.75 13.36 -14.93
CA GLN A 318 39.63 14.03 -15.61
C GLN A 318 38.30 13.33 -15.25
N SER A 319 38.30 12.00 -15.26
CA SER A 319 37.17 11.16 -14.86
C SER A 319 36.79 11.37 -13.40
N ARG A 320 37.76 11.51 -12.50
CA ARG A 320 37.52 11.82 -11.07
C ARG A 320 36.84 13.18 -10.89
N LYS A 321 37.23 14.20 -11.66
CA LYS A 321 36.57 15.53 -11.65
C LYS A 321 35.14 15.44 -12.21
N LEU A 322 34.97 14.78 -13.35
CA LEU A 322 33.66 14.54 -13.97
C LEU A 322 32.70 13.82 -13.00
N PHE A 323 33.15 12.72 -12.38
CA PHE A 323 32.34 11.99 -11.40
C PHE A 323 31.99 12.86 -10.18
N ARG A 324 32.94 13.62 -9.61
CA ARG A 324 32.64 14.55 -8.51
C ARG A 324 31.58 15.58 -8.90
N ASP A 325 31.70 16.18 -10.08
CA ASP A 325 30.77 17.22 -10.55
C ASP A 325 29.41 16.66 -10.95
N THR A 326 29.27 15.35 -11.21
CA THR A 326 27.98 14.66 -11.32
C THR A 326 27.41 14.31 -9.95
N ILE A 327 28.24 13.80 -9.02
CA ILE A 327 27.84 13.40 -7.65
C ILE A 327 27.32 14.60 -6.85
N THR A 328 28.06 15.71 -6.84
CA THR A 328 27.73 16.90 -6.03
C THR A 328 26.49 17.67 -6.50
N LYS A 329 25.96 17.38 -7.70
CA LYS A 329 24.68 17.91 -8.20
C LYS A 329 23.46 17.09 -7.74
N ALA A 330 23.65 15.83 -7.35
CA ALA A 330 22.56 14.92 -7.03
C ALA A 330 22.00 15.16 -5.61
N LYS A 331 20.71 14.87 -5.43
CA LYS A 331 19.99 14.91 -4.14
C LYS A 331 19.72 13.53 -3.55
N THR A 332 19.57 12.52 -4.39
CA THR A 332 19.67 11.12 -4.00
C THR A 332 20.83 10.48 -4.75
N ILE A 333 21.68 9.72 -4.06
CA ILE A 333 22.85 9.03 -4.63
C ILE A 333 22.78 7.57 -4.20
N LEU A 334 22.77 6.66 -5.17
CA LEU A 334 22.86 5.21 -4.95
C LEU A 334 24.18 4.67 -5.51
N TRP A 335 25.06 4.17 -4.65
CA TRP A 335 26.39 3.69 -5.06
C TRP A 335 26.52 2.16 -4.92
N ASN A 336 26.78 1.48 -6.03
CA ASN A 336 27.02 0.04 -6.11
C ASN A 336 28.16 -0.31 -7.10
N GLY A 337 29.40 -0.08 -6.67
CA GLY A 337 30.62 -0.59 -7.28
C GLY A 337 31.81 0.37 -7.23
N PRO A 338 33.04 -0.10 -6.98
CA PRO A 338 34.24 0.74 -6.98
C PRO A 338 34.59 1.24 -8.39
N ALA A 339 35.38 2.32 -8.47
CA ALA A 339 35.84 2.92 -9.73
C ALA A 339 36.97 2.11 -10.41
N GLY A 340 37.63 1.25 -9.65
CA GLY A 340 38.87 0.55 -9.97
C GLY A 340 39.25 -0.47 -8.89
N VAL A 341 40.43 -1.08 -9.01
CA VAL A 341 40.94 -2.14 -8.12
C VAL A 341 41.42 -1.56 -6.77
N PHE A 342 40.46 -1.15 -5.94
CA PHE A 342 40.67 -0.42 -4.69
C PHE A 342 41.46 -1.20 -3.61
N GLU A 343 41.57 -2.51 -3.77
CA GLU A 343 42.41 -3.40 -2.95
C GLU A 343 43.90 -3.12 -3.13
N PHE A 344 44.29 -2.58 -4.29
CA PHE A 344 45.65 -2.17 -4.62
C PHE A 344 45.76 -0.65 -4.57
N ASP A 345 46.59 -0.09 -3.69
CA ASP A 345 46.57 1.36 -3.42
C ASP A 345 46.92 2.24 -4.64
N ASN A 346 47.71 1.72 -5.58
CA ASN A 346 48.01 2.35 -6.87
C ASN A 346 46.77 2.54 -7.78
N PHE A 347 45.68 1.78 -7.52
CA PHE A 347 44.45 1.75 -8.31
C PHE A 347 43.19 2.04 -7.44
N ALA A 348 43.39 2.61 -6.25
CA ALA A 348 42.32 2.98 -5.34
C ALA A 348 41.85 4.45 -5.45
N GLY A 349 42.57 5.27 -6.23
CA GLY A 349 42.40 6.73 -6.26
C GLY A 349 41.01 7.18 -6.74
N GLY A 350 40.46 6.54 -7.77
CA GLY A 350 39.12 6.84 -8.28
C GLY A 350 38.02 6.45 -7.30
N SER A 351 38.15 5.28 -6.67
CA SER A 351 37.22 4.80 -5.65
C SER A 351 37.22 5.70 -4.41
N LYS A 352 38.40 6.21 -4.00
CA LYS A 352 38.52 7.21 -2.92
C LYS A 352 37.95 8.57 -3.34
N ALA A 353 38.22 9.05 -4.55
CA ALA A 353 37.66 10.31 -5.04
C ALA A 353 36.11 10.28 -5.11
N MET A 354 35.51 9.16 -5.51
CA MET A 354 34.05 9.00 -5.47
C MET A 354 33.49 8.95 -4.03
N LEU A 355 34.19 8.30 -3.09
CA LEU A 355 33.83 8.35 -1.67
C LEU A 355 33.84 9.80 -1.16
N ASP A 356 34.91 10.54 -1.41
CA ASP A 356 35.07 11.91 -0.92
C ASP A 356 34.02 12.86 -1.54
N ALA A 357 33.66 12.67 -2.81
CA ALA A 357 32.55 13.39 -3.45
C ALA A 357 31.18 13.02 -2.85
N CYS A 358 30.96 11.76 -2.44
CA CYS A 358 29.74 11.36 -1.75
C CYS A 358 29.65 11.97 -0.34
N LEU A 359 30.76 12.02 0.40
CA LEU A 359 30.84 12.69 1.70
C LEU A 359 30.61 14.21 1.59
N GLU A 360 31.09 14.84 0.50
CA GLU A 360 30.80 16.24 0.18
C GLU A 360 29.29 16.45 -0.10
N ALA A 361 28.66 15.54 -0.86
CA ALA A 361 27.24 15.62 -1.16
C ALA A 361 26.35 15.40 0.08
N GLU A 362 26.67 14.42 0.93
CA GLU A 362 25.94 14.14 2.18
C GLU A 362 25.90 15.38 3.08
N LYS A 363 27.07 15.97 3.33
CA LYS A 363 27.23 17.19 4.12
C LYS A 363 26.48 18.40 3.55
N ASN A 364 26.24 18.41 2.24
CA ASN A 364 25.43 19.41 1.52
C ASN A 364 23.92 19.07 1.48
N GLY A 365 23.48 18.05 2.23
CA GLY A 365 22.09 17.66 2.42
C GLY A 365 21.55 16.64 1.41
N SER A 366 22.42 15.88 0.72
CA SER A 366 22.00 14.82 -0.22
C SER A 366 21.95 13.45 0.46
N THR A 367 20.94 12.62 0.14
CA THR A 367 20.84 11.26 0.68
C THR A 367 21.81 10.32 -0.06
N VAL A 368 22.78 9.76 0.66
CA VAL A 368 23.78 8.81 0.12
C VAL A 368 23.50 7.39 0.62
N ILE A 369 23.27 6.47 -0.32
CA ILE A 369 22.98 5.05 -0.05
C ILE A 369 24.04 4.18 -0.74
N VAL A 370 24.82 3.44 0.06
CA VAL A 370 25.77 2.44 -0.45
C VAL A 370 25.12 1.06 -0.44
N GLY A 371 25.07 0.40 -1.60
CA GLY A 371 24.37 -0.88 -1.82
C GLY A 371 25.05 -2.12 -1.26
N GLY A 372 26.06 -1.97 -0.39
CA GLY A 372 26.83 -3.09 0.19
C GLY A 372 27.93 -3.63 -0.72
N GLY A 373 28.44 -4.82 -0.37
CA GLY A 373 29.53 -5.49 -1.10
C GLY A 373 30.84 -4.68 -1.08
N ASP A 374 31.59 -4.71 -2.18
CA ASP A 374 32.91 -4.08 -2.31
C ASP A 374 32.87 -2.58 -2.02
N THR A 375 31.76 -1.89 -2.30
CA THR A 375 31.59 -0.47 -1.96
C THR A 375 31.49 -0.23 -0.45
N ALA A 376 30.88 -1.13 0.31
CA ALA A 376 30.95 -1.05 1.77
C ALA A 376 32.38 -1.31 2.28
N THR A 377 33.14 -2.18 1.61
CA THR A 377 34.57 -2.38 1.90
C THR A 377 35.41 -1.14 1.57
N VAL A 378 35.08 -0.38 0.51
CA VAL A 378 35.70 0.94 0.24
C VAL A 378 35.42 1.92 1.38
N VAL A 379 34.16 2.06 1.82
CA VAL A 379 33.79 2.96 2.93
C VAL A 379 34.56 2.59 4.20
N ALA A 380 34.57 1.30 4.58
CA ALA A 380 35.25 0.79 5.77
C ALA A 380 36.78 0.89 5.70
N LYS A 381 37.39 0.74 4.50
CA LYS A 381 38.85 0.95 4.29
C LYS A 381 39.28 2.39 4.67
N TYR A 382 38.36 3.36 4.63
CA TYR A 382 38.62 4.76 4.98
C TYR A 382 37.90 5.24 6.25
N GLY A 383 37.22 4.35 7.01
CA GLY A 383 36.52 4.69 8.24
C GLY A 383 35.41 5.73 8.05
N ALA A 384 34.68 5.66 6.95
CA ALA A 384 33.73 6.67 6.49
C ALA A 384 32.25 6.30 6.72
N GLU A 385 31.96 5.23 7.46
CA GLU A 385 30.61 4.69 7.67
C GLU A 385 29.63 5.70 8.29
N ASP A 386 30.09 6.51 9.24
CA ASP A 386 29.27 7.55 9.91
C ASP A 386 29.05 8.80 9.03
N GLY A 387 29.75 8.91 7.90
CA GLY A 387 29.67 10.04 6.96
C GLY A 387 28.73 9.81 5.77
N ILE A 388 28.03 8.67 5.70
CA ILE A 388 27.06 8.36 4.65
C ILE A 388 25.70 8.00 5.24
N SER A 389 24.61 8.48 4.63
CA SER A 389 23.26 8.37 5.19
C SER A 389 22.83 6.92 5.46
N HIS A 390 23.19 5.99 4.56
CA HIS A 390 23.02 4.55 4.78
C HIS A 390 24.07 3.68 4.07
N CYS A 391 24.69 2.77 4.82
CA CYS A 391 25.52 1.69 4.29
C CYS A 391 24.78 0.36 4.42
N SER A 392 24.38 -0.24 3.30
CA SER A 392 23.57 -1.45 3.29
C SER A 392 24.39 -2.70 3.63
N THR A 393 23.87 -3.48 4.58
CA THR A 393 24.43 -4.77 5.01
C THR A 393 23.94 -5.94 4.13
N GLY A 394 22.91 -5.70 3.32
CA GLY A 394 22.18 -6.73 2.59
C GLY A 394 22.94 -7.41 1.45
N GLY A 395 23.90 -6.72 0.82
CA GLY A 395 24.72 -7.25 -0.27
C GLY A 395 23.87 -7.79 -1.42
N GLY A 396 23.77 -9.12 -1.53
CA GLY A 396 22.92 -9.76 -2.55
C GLY A 396 21.42 -9.43 -2.42
N ALA A 397 20.91 -9.21 -1.20
CA ALA A 397 19.53 -8.78 -1.01
C ALA A 397 19.31 -7.34 -1.51
N SER A 398 20.29 -6.47 -1.27
CA SER A 398 20.31 -5.10 -1.78
C SER A 398 20.36 -5.10 -3.31
N LEU A 399 21.23 -5.92 -3.91
CA LEU A 399 21.34 -6.07 -5.37
C LEU A 399 20.03 -6.56 -5.99
N GLU A 400 19.44 -7.65 -5.50
CA GLU A 400 18.19 -8.18 -6.06
C GLU A 400 17.02 -7.19 -5.93
N LEU A 401 16.97 -6.41 -4.84
CA LEU A 401 15.99 -5.34 -4.69
C LEU A 401 16.19 -4.19 -5.69
N LEU A 402 17.45 -3.80 -5.93
CA LEU A 402 17.81 -2.79 -6.93
C LEU A 402 17.63 -3.30 -8.37
N GLU A 403 17.61 -4.61 -8.60
CA GLU A 403 17.20 -5.26 -9.86
C GLU A 403 15.67 -5.35 -10.03
N GLY A 404 14.90 -4.85 -9.05
CA GLY A 404 13.43 -4.85 -9.06
C GLY A 404 12.78 -6.18 -8.64
N LYS A 405 13.56 -7.13 -8.09
CA LYS A 405 13.03 -8.43 -7.66
C LYS A 405 12.31 -8.30 -6.32
N THR A 406 11.25 -9.10 -6.13
CA THR A 406 10.54 -9.19 -4.85
C THR A 406 11.33 -10.05 -3.87
N LEU A 407 11.82 -9.46 -2.78
CA LEU A 407 12.49 -10.17 -1.69
C LEU A 407 11.47 -11.01 -0.87
N PRO A 408 11.53 -12.36 -0.87
CA PRO A 408 10.56 -13.20 -0.16
C PRO A 408 10.48 -12.93 1.36
N GLY A 409 11.62 -12.71 2.02
CA GLY A 409 11.68 -12.40 3.46
C GLY A 409 11.19 -11.00 3.84
N VAL A 410 10.98 -10.10 2.86
CA VAL A 410 10.26 -8.83 3.04
C VAL A 410 8.78 -8.99 2.72
N LYS A 411 8.44 -9.74 1.66
CA LYS A 411 7.04 -10.03 1.29
C LYS A 411 6.25 -10.59 2.48
N GLU A 412 6.83 -11.51 3.23
CA GLU A 412 6.20 -12.19 4.37
C GLU A 412 6.14 -11.35 5.67
N LEU A 413 6.56 -10.08 5.64
CA LEU A 413 6.28 -9.12 6.71
C LEU A 413 4.85 -8.58 6.59
N SER A 414 4.19 -8.40 7.74
CA SER A 414 2.89 -7.74 7.86
C SER A 414 2.95 -6.27 7.41
N GLU A 415 1.81 -5.69 7.03
CA GLU A 415 1.71 -4.28 6.63
C GLU A 415 1.27 -3.38 7.79
N ASN A 416 1.72 -2.11 7.78
CA ASN A 416 1.30 -1.00 8.65
C ASN A 416 -0.09 -0.49 8.20
N GLY A 417 -1.09 -1.36 8.34
CA GLY A 417 -2.43 -1.22 7.80
C GLY A 417 -3.08 -2.59 7.66
N GLY A 418 -3.07 -3.38 8.74
CA GLY A 418 -3.36 -4.80 8.69
C GLY A 418 -4.85 -5.15 8.60
N PRO A 419 -5.19 -6.24 7.90
CA PRO A 419 -6.40 -7.02 8.15
C PRO A 419 -6.12 -8.24 9.05
N GLU A 420 -7.22 -8.89 9.47
CA GLU A 420 -7.30 -10.18 10.18
C GLU A 420 -6.73 -10.31 11.62
N GLY A 421 -7.63 -10.64 12.56
CA GLY A 421 -7.38 -11.85 13.36
C GLY A 421 -7.37 -11.78 14.89
N VAL A 422 -7.29 -10.61 15.55
CA VAL A 422 -7.33 -10.56 17.04
C VAL A 422 -8.24 -9.45 17.57
N ALA A 423 -9.30 -9.85 18.27
CA ALA A 423 -10.18 -8.93 18.97
C ALA A 423 -9.49 -8.33 20.21
N ARG A 424 -9.48 -7.00 20.34
CA ARG A 424 -9.08 -6.32 21.58
C ARG A 424 -10.19 -6.50 22.63
N PRO A 425 -9.91 -7.03 23.85
CA PRO A 425 -10.93 -7.15 24.89
C PRO A 425 -11.48 -5.79 25.31
N SER A 426 -12.80 -5.63 25.24
CA SER A 426 -13.52 -4.39 25.54
C SER A 426 -13.71 -4.17 27.05
N GLN A 427 -12.63 -3.82 27.76
CA GLN A 427 -12.67 -3.42 29.18
C GLN A 427 -12.63 -1.89 29.38
N TRP A 428 -13.76 -1.22 29.12
CA TRP A 428 -14.14 -0.02 29.86
C TRP A 428 -15.65 -0.04 30.16
N ILE A 429 -15.97 -0.35 31.42
CA ILE A 429 -17.34 -0.42 31.92
C ILE A 429 -17.91 0.99 32.13
N ARG A 430 -19.24 1.12 31.95
CA ARG A 430 -20.02 2.34 32.20
C ARG A 430 -19.64 3.04 33.52
N ALA A 431 -19.27 4.32 33.44
CA ALA A 431 -19.37 5.26 34.55
C ALA A 431 -20.32 6.39 34.13
N ARG A 432 -21.47 6.52 34.81
CA ARG A 432 -22.49 7.55 34.55
C ARG A 432 -22.44 8.58 35.67
N PHE A 433 -22.18 9.85 35.33
CA PHE A 433 -22.33 11.06 36.17
C PHE A 433 -21.98 10.93 37.67
N GLY A 434 -20.75 11.34 38.03
CA GLY A 434 -20.36 11.66 39.40
C GLY A 434 -19.52 12.95 39.41
N LEU A 435 -20.15 14.10 39.66
CA LEU A 435 -19.46 15.39 39.65
C LEU A 435 -18.93 15.73 41.05
N SER A 436 -17.62 15.59 41.27
CA SER A 436 -16.96 16.02 42.51
C SER A 436 -15.54 16.52 42.23
N LEU A 437 -15.29 17.81 42.43
CA LEU A 437 -13.93 18.35 42.49
C LEU A 437 -13.22 17.80 43.74
N TRP A 438 -11.92 17.51 43.60
CA TRP A 438 -11.05 17.27 44.75
C TRP A 438 -9.80 18.14 44.64
N LEU A 439 -9.78 19.24 45.38
CA LEU A 439 -8.61 20.10 45.56
C LEU A 439 -7.78 19.58 46.75
N GLY A 440 -6.46 19.62 46.63
CA GLY A 440 -5.54 19.08 47.65
C GLY A 440 -5.54 19.89 48.98
N PRO A 441 -5.16 19.26 50.11
CA PRO A 441 -5.27 19.86 51.44
C PRO A 441 -4.04 20.69 51.88
N GLY A 442 -4.29 21.76 52.65
CA GLY A 442 -3.31 22.59 53.36
C GLY A 442 -3.18 24.01 52.76
N LEU A 443 -3.40 25.11 53.49
CA LEU A 443 -3.16 25.37 54.92
C LEU A 443 -4.24 26.24 55.61
N GLU A 444 -4.35 26.04 56.93
CA GLU A 444 -4.65 27.02 58.00
C GLU A 444 -5.78 28.10 57.93
N ARG A 445 -6.64 28.03 58.98
CA ARG A 445 -7.06 29.11 59.93
C ARG A 445 -8.33 29.97 59.72
N TRP A 446 -9.17 29.93 60.79
CA TRP A 446 -10.13 30.94 61.29
C TRP A 446 -11.38 31.22 60.42
N ALA A 447 -12.57 31.52 60.93
CA ALA A 447 -13.13 31.49 62.30
C ALA A 447 -14.68 31.22 62.26
N ARG A 448 -15.36 31.21 63.42
CA ARG A 448 -16.77 30.78 63.58
C ARG A 448 -17.79 31.91 63.39
N ALA A 449 -18.94 31.61 62.77
CA ALA A 449 -20.20 32.35 62.92
C ALA A 449 -21.42 31.41 62.73
N ARG A 450 -22.61 31.82 63.21
CA ARG A 450 -23.87 31.04 63.14
C ARG A 450 -24.76 31.47 61.95
N PRO A 451 -25.63 30.59 61.42
CA PRO A 451 -26.74 31.00 60.55
C PRO A 451 -27.92 31.58 61.34
N LEU A 452 -28.71 32.40 60.65
CA LEU A 452 -30.01 32.95 61.03
C LEU A 452 -30.80 33.23 59.73
N ILE A 453 -32.09 33.62 59.82
CA ILE A 453 -33.00 33.93 58.68
C ILE A 453 -33.46 32.67 57.90
N SER A 454 -34.68 32.60 57.35
CA SER A 454 -36.02 32.64 57.98
C SER A 454 -37.10 32.23 56.97
N GLN A 455 -38.15 31.59 57.47
CA GLN A 455 -39.51 31.42 56.91
C GLN A 455 -39.89 32.16 55.60
N SER A 456 -40.30 31.39 54.58
CA SER A 456 -41.55 31.55 53.78
C SER A 456 -41.61 30.46 52.70
N GLY A 457 -42.76 30.00 52.19
CA GLY A 457 -44.17 30.31 52.52
C GLY A 457 -45.06 29.06 52.44
N LEU A 458 -46.39 29.22 52.56
CA LEU A 458 -47.35 28.10 52.64
C LEU A 458 -47.96 27.71 51.28
N GLY A 459 -48.31 26.43 51.12
CA GLY A 459 -49.17 25.90 50.06
C GLY A 459 -49.78 24.54 50.49
N ARG A 460 -51.10 24.34 50.31
CA ARG A 460 -51.85 23.18 50.84
C ARG A 460 -52.51 22.34 49.74
N SER A 461 -52.37 21.01 49.83
CA SER A 461 -53.41 19.96 49.59
C SER A 461 -52.77 18.57 49.79
N SER A 462 -53.11 17.76 50.80
CA SER A 462 -54.37 17.02 51.09
C SER A 462 -54.58 15.72 50.28
N SER A 463 -53.84 14.65 50.63
CA SER A 463 -54.32 13.37 51.24
C SER A 463 -55.48 12.56 50.61
N PRO A 464 -55.65 11.23 50.88
CA PRO A 464 -54.67 10.18 51.29
C PRO A 464 -54.97 8.76 50.69
N LEU A 465 -54.34 7.68 51.25
CA LEU A 465 -54.74 6.24 51.19
C LEU A 465 -54.54 5.49 49.84
N ALA A 466 -54.43 4.13 49.78
CA ALA A 466 -53.86 3.18 50.75
C ALA A 466 -53.52 1.80 50.13
N THR A 467 -52.32 1.32 50.48
CA THR A 467 -51.86 -0.04 50.83
C THR A 467 -52.83 -1.25 50.83
N SER A 468 -52.43 -2.34 50.13
CA SER A 468 -52.61 -3.77 50.49
C SER A 468 -51.56 -4.58 49.70
N ILE A 469 -50.63 -5.40 50.24
CA ILE A 469 -50.75 -6.62 51.08
C ILE A 469 -51.43 -7.75 50.27
N ILE A 470 -50.76 -8.87 49.94
CA ILE A 470 -50.49 -10.12 50.73
C ILE A 470 -49.21 -10.81 50.14
N HIS A 471 -48.14 -11.24 50.85
CA HIS A 471 -47.92 -12.35 51.84
C HIS A 471 -48.09 -13.80 51.26
N THR A 472 -47.31 -14.86 51.53
CA THR A 472 -46.04 -15.10 52.28
C THR A 472 -45.45 -16.51 52.01
N ARG A 473 -44.10 -16.68 52.14
CA ARG A 473 -43.36 -17.93 52.57
C ARG A 473 -43.42 -19.16 51.63
N LEU A 474 -42.55 -20.19 51.67
CA LEU A 474 -41.23 -20.54 52.29
C LEU A 474 -40.59 -21.61 51.33
N HIS A 475 -39.38 -22.19 51.43
CA HIS A 475 -38.27 -22.32 52.41
C HIS A 475 -36.94 -21.77 51.77
N GLN A 476 -35.69 -21.79 52.29
CA GLN A 476 -34.88 -22.61 53.22
C GLN A 476 -34.44 -23.99 52.67
N THR A 477 -33.23 -24.54 52.90
CA THR A 477 -32.04 -24.06 53.63
C THR A 477 -30.74 -24.75 53.15
N GLY A 478 -29.63 -23.99 53.06
CA GLY A 478 -28.20 -24.30 53.34
C GLY A 478 -27.51 -25.65 52.99
N THR A 479 -26.19 -25.82 53.14
CA THR A 479 -25.03 -24.90 53.22
C THR A 479 -23.73 -25.73 53.22
N LEU A 480 -22.65 -25.22 52.63
CA LEU A 480 -21.22 -25.51 52.94
C LEU A 480 -20.72 -26.98 52.98
N SER A 481 -19.78 -27.34 52.08
CA SER A 481 -18.34 -27.46 52.42
C SER A 481 -17.48 -28.08 51.30
N SER A 482 -16.17 -27.86 51.40
CA SER A 482 -15.06 -28.51 50.68
C SER A 482 -13.96 -28.81 51.73
N PRO A 483 -12.83 -29.53 51.47
CA PRO A 483 -12.18 -29.79 50.18
C PRO A 483 -11.47 -31.17 49.98
N SER A 484 -10.73 -31.27 48.87
CA SER A 484 -9.39 -31.92 48.71
C SER A 484 -9.22 -33.27 47.97
N GLN A 485 -8.33 -33.20 46.96
CA GLN A 485 -7.29 -34.16 46.51
C GLN A 485 -7.59 -35.52 45.82
N ALA A 486 -6.56 -35.95 45.06
CA ALA A 486 -6.26 -37.24 44.42
C ALA A 486 -6.73 -37.52 42.96
N GLN A 487 -5.87 -38.26 42.23
CA GLN A 487 -5.90 -38.66 40.81
C GLN A 487 -5.48 -40.16 40.69
N PRO A 488 -5.53 -40.84 39.51
CA PRO A 488 -6.36 -40.64 38.31
C PRO A 488 -7.35 -41.83 38.10
N PRO A 489 -7.15 -42.98 37.38
CA PRO A 489 -6.21 -43.38 36.31
C PRO A 489 -6.84 -43.95 34.98
N SER A 490 -6.15 -43.67 33.86
CA SER A 490 -5.90 -44.54 32.68
C SER A 490 -6.98 -45.17 31.76
N SER A 491 -6.55 -45.33 30.49
CA SER A 491 -6.86 -46.37 29.48
C SER A 491 -8.14 -46.30 28.60
N SER A 492 -7.93 -45.79 27.38
CA SER A 492 -8.28 -46.39 26.06
C SER A 492 -9.53 -47.27 25.89
N SER A 493 -10.37 -46.94 24.90
CA SER A 493 -10.29 -47.55 23.54
C SER A 493 -11.42 -47.09 22.59
N SER A 494 -11.25 -47.39 21.29
CA SER A 494 -12.23 -47.30 20.17
C SER A 494 -12.82 -45.92 19.80
N THR A 495 -12.65 -45.57 18.51
CA THR A 495 -13.38 -44.50 17.80
C THR A 495 -14.73 -45.00 17.28
N PRO A 496 -15.68 -44.08 17.05
CA PRO A 496 -16.47 -44.12 15.81
C PRO A 496 -16.19 -42.93 14.89
N SER A 497 -16.32 -43.17 13.59
CA SER A 497 -16.05 -42.26 12.47
C SER A 497 -16.94 -41.01 12.41
N THR A 498 -16.35 -39.86 12.09
CA THR A 498 -17.01 -38.68 11.47
C THR A 498 -16.62 -38.57 9.98
N PRO A 499 -17.37 -37.78 9.16
CA PRO A 499 -17.30 -37.88 7.69
C PRO A 499 -16.02 -37.32 7.06
N PRO A 500 -15.66 -37.70 5.82
CA PRO A 500 -14.53 -37.13 5.10
C PRO A 500 -14.75 -35.63 4.83
N ALA A 501 -13.79 -34.80 5.23
CA ALA A 501 -13.76 -33.39 4.88
C ALA A 501 -13.60 -33.22 3.36
N ARG A 502 -14.29 -32.24 2.77
CA ARG A 502 -14.08 -31.87 1.36
C ARG A 502 -12.68 -31.24 1.23
N SER A 503 -11.85 -31.80 0.36
CA SER A 503 -10.53 -31.28 0.03
C SER A 503 -10.62 -29.93 -0.70
N ASN A 504 -9.81 -28.95 -0.28
CA ASN A 504 -9.62 -27.72 -1.04
C ASN A 504 -9.14 -28.04 -2.46
N GLN A 505 -9.82 -27.53 -3.48
CA GLN A 505 -9.41 -27.67 -4.87
C GLN A 505 -8.36 -26.61 -5.22
N THR A 506 -7.19 -27.04 -5.67
CA THR A 506 -6.24 -26.23 -6.43
C THR A 506 -5.99 -26.87 -7.79
N ALA A 507 -5.69 -26.03 -8.79
CA ALA A 507 -5.51 -26.37 -10.21
C ALA A 507 -6.74 -26.95 -10.94
N ASN A 508 -7.29 -26.17 -11.87
CA ASN A 508 -8.06 -26.71 -13.00
C ASN A 508 -7.13 -26.82 -14.21
N MET A 509 -6.81 -28.06 -14.60
CA MET A 509 -6.25 -28.41 -15.91
C MET A 509 -7.38 -28.43 -16.96
N PRO A 510 -7.09 -28.36 -18.29
CA PRO A 510 -8.12 -28.33 -19.33
C PRO A 510 -9.04 -29.55 -19.31
N GLY A 511 -10.33 -29.34 -19.61
CA GLY A 511 -11.35 -30.40 -19.74
C GLY A 511 -12.43 -30.46 -18.64
N GLN A 512 -12.67 -29.40 -17.87
CA GLN A 512 -13.85 -29.34 -16.99
C GLN A 512 -15.08 -28.75 -17.68
N SER A 513 -16.10 -29.59 -17.90
CA SER A 513 -17.44 -29.12 -18.23
C SER A 513 -18.05 -28.35 -17.06
N GLY A 514 -18.49 -27.12 -17.30
CA GLY A 514 -19.15 -26.28 -16.29
C GLY A 514 -19.88 -25.11 -16.94
N LYS A 515 -20.84 -24.53 -16.22
CA LYS A 515 -21.66 -23.42 -16.69
C LYS A 515 -21.17 -22.10 -16.10
N VAL A 516 -20.89 -21.12 -16.95
CA VAL A 516 -20.27 -19.84 -16.57
C VAL A 516 -21.12 -18.65 -16.99
N LEU A 517 -21.32 -17.70 -16.07
CA LEU A 517 -21.94 -16.41 -16.36
C LEU A 517 -20.86 -15.35 -16.64
N LEU A 518 -20.79 -14.88 -17.88
CA LEU A 518 -19.81 -13.87 -18.31
C LEU A 518 -20.39 -12.46 -18.28
N ALA A 519 -19.76 -11.54 -17.56
CA ALA A 519 -19.98 -10.10 -17.72
C ALA A 519 -19.61 -9.69 -19.17
N TYR A 520 -20.62 -9.36 -19.97
CA TYR A 520 -20.50 -9.18 -21.40
C TYR A 520 -20.93 -7.76 -21.81
N SER A 521 -20.13 -7.13 -22.66
CA SER A 521 -20.27 -5.73 -23.09
C SER A 521 -20.31 -5.56 -24.61
N GLY A 522 -20.42 -6.64 -25.39
CA GLY A 522 -20.32 -6.58 -26.86
C GLY A 522 -18.93 -6.20 -27.42
N GLY A 523 -18.01 -5.70 -26.59
CA GLY A 523 -16.66 -5.29 -26.94
C GLY A 523 -15.75 -6.43 -27.40
N LEU A 524 -14.54 -6.08 -27.87
CA LEU A 524 -13.56 -7.02 -28.40
C LEU A 524 -13.16 -8.08 -27.35
N ASP A 525 -12.74 -7.62 -26.16
CA ASP A 525 -12.27 -8.44 -25.05
C ASP A 525 -13.34 -9.42 -24.57
N THR A 526 -14.55 -8.93 -24.26
CA THR A 526 -15.65 -9.77 -23.76
C THR A 526 -16.17 -10.75 -24.82
N SER A 527 -16.09 -10.42 -26.12
CA SER A 527 -16.41 -11.36 -27.21
C SER A 527 -15.33 -12.42 -27.41
N THR A 528 -14.06 -12.04 -27.31
CA THR A 528 -12.91 -12.96 -27.37
C THR A 528 -12.94 -13.93 -26.20
N ILE A 529 -13.22 -13.44 -24.99
CA ILE A 529 -13.38 -14.24 -23.77
C ILE A 529 -14.58 -15.19 -23.89
N LEU A 530 -15.72 -14.74 -24.42
CA LEU A 530 -16.88 -15.60 -24.67
C LEU A 530 -16.49 -16.80 -25.53
N ALA A 531 -15.87 -16.56 -26.70
CA ALA A 531 -15.46 -17.63 -27.59
C ALA A 531 -14.32 -18.51 -27.02
N TRP A 532 -13.40 -17.93 -26.24
CA TRP A 532 -12.34 -18.70 -25.57
C TRP A 532 -12.89 -19.63 -24.48
N LEU A 533 -13.83 -19.16 -23.65
CA LEU A 533 -14.47 -20.01 -22.65
C LEU A 533 -15.21 -21.20 -23.28
N ILE A 534 -15.76 -21.02 -24.49
CA ILE A 534 -16.35 -22.14 -25.27
C ILE A 534 -15.26 -23.09 -25.78
N ASP A 535 -14.13 -22.58 -26.28
CA ASP A 535 -12.97 -23.40 -26.69
C ASP A 535 -12.42 -24.27 -25.54
N GLU A 536 -12.40 -23.74 -24.30
CA GLU A 536 -11.98 -24.47 -23.09
C GLU A 536 -13.06 -25.42 -22.53
N GLY A 537 -14.26 -25.46 -23.14
CA GLY A 537 -15.32 -26.43 -22.84
C GLY A 537 -16.41 -25.98 -21.86
N TYR A 538 -16.57 -24.67 -21.61
CA TYR A 538 -17.61 -24.15 -20.73
C TYR A 538 -18.92 -23.81 -21.47
N ASP A 539 -20.05 -24.07 -20.83
CA ASP A 539 -21.37 -23.58 -21.25
C ASP A 539 -21.52 -22.10 -20.82
N VAL A 540 -21.20 -21.18 -21.72
CA VAL A 540 -21.22 -19.74 -21.46
C VAL A 540 -22.63 -19.16 -21.59
N ILE A 541 -23.10 -18.47 -20.56
CA ILE A 541 -24.19 -17.49 -20.63
C ILE A 541 -23.57 -16.09 -20.61
N ALA A 542 -24.01 -15.24 -21.54
CA ALA A 542 -23.67 -13.82 -21.51
C ALA A 542 -24.63 -13.05 -20.60
N PHE A 543 -24.11 -12.24 -19.69
CA PHE A 543 -24.87 -11.34 -18.84
C PHE A 543 -24.49 -9.90 -19.14
N MET A 544 -25.49 -9.08 -19.43
CA MET A 544 -25.36 -7.66 -19.67
C MET A 544 -26.29 -6.92 -18.70
N ALA A 545 -25.74 -5.98 -17.94
CA ALA A 545 -26.53 -5.08 -17.13
C ALA A 545 -26.77 -3.77 -17.91
N ASP A 546 -28.02 -3.38 -18.06
CA ASP A 546 -28.39 -2.02 -18.37
C ASP A 546 -28.31 -1.22 -17.07
N VAL A 547 -27.21 -0.49 -16.92
CA VAL A 547 -26.99 0.52 -15.88
C VAL A 547 -27.05 1.93 -16.49
N GLY A 548 -27.80 2.10 -17.58
CA GLY A 548 -28.05 3.38 -18.25
C GLY A 548 -26.98 3.83 -19.25
N GLN A 549 -26.19 2.92 -19.78
CA GLN A 549 -25.30 3.19 -20.91
C GLN A 549 -26.06 3.17 -22.26
N GLU A 550 -25.65 4.01 -23.20
CA GLU A 550 -26.32 4.14 -24.52
C GLU A 550 -25.72 3.15 -25.53
N GLU A 551 -26.09 1.87 -25.38
CA GLU A 551 -25.65 0.74 -26.23
C GLU A 551 -26.81 0.11 -27.02
N ASP A 552 -26.51 -0.54 -28.15
CA ASP A 552 -27.46 -1.42 -28.85
C ASP A 552 -27.45 -2.81 -28.21
N PHE A 553 -28.28 -2.98 -27.17
CA PHE A 553 -28.41 -4.22 -26.41
C PHE A 553 -28.85 -5.43 -27.25
N GLU A 554 -29.63 -5.23 -28.32
CA GLU A 554 -30.12 -6.32 -29.16
C GLU A 554 -29.13 -6.71 -30.26
N ALA A 555 -28.30 -5.77 -30.75
CA ALA A 555 -27.08 -6.12 -31.48
C ALA A 555 -26.08 -6.86 -30.59
N ALA A 556 -25.93 -6.46 -29.32
CA ALA A 556 -25.08 -7.16 -28.35
C ALA A 556 -25.57 -8.59 -28.07
N ARG A 557 -26.89 -8.79 -27.86
CA ARG A 557 -27.55 -10.11 -27.77
C ARG A 557 -27.27 -10.94 -29.02
N SER A 558 -27.58 -10.38 -30.19
CA SER A 558 -27.40 -11.02 -31.49
C SER A 558 -25.95 -11.43 -31.74
N LYS A 559 -24.99 -10.63 -31.26
CA LYS A 559 -23.56 -10.93 -31.35
C LYS A 559 -23.16 -12.06 -30.38
N ALA A 560 -23.57 -12.00 -29.11
CA ALA A 560 -23.22 -13.02 -28.11
C ALA A 560 -23.69 -14.42 -28.52
N LEU A 561 -24.95 -14.53 -29.00
CA LEU A 561 -25.52 -15.79 -29.48
C LEU A 561 -24.80 -16.30 -30.74
N LYS A 562 -24.42 -15.41 -31.68
CA LYS A 562 -23.58 -15.76 -32.85
C LYS A 562 -22.17 -16.21 -32.47
N CYS A 563 -21.62 -15.73 -31.36
CA CYS A 563 -20.33 -16.17 -30.81
C CYS A 563 -20.45 -17.51 -30.03
N GLY A 564 -21.66 -18.09 -29.92
CA GLY A 564 -21.89 -19.42 -29.34
C GLY A 564 -22.42 -19.44 -27.90
N ALA A 565 -22.77 -18.29 -27.31
CA ALA A 565 -23.37 -18.26 -25.96
C ALA A 565 -24.69 -19.06 -25.94
N LYS A 566 -24.90 -19.84 -24.88
CA LYS A 566 -26.11 -20.66 -24.67
C LYS A 566 -27.36 -19.83 -24.42
N ASP A 567 -27.18 -18.67 -23.80
CA ASP A 567 -28.24 -17.75 -23.40
C ASP A 567 -27.67 -16.33 -23.24
N PHE A 568 -28.53 -15.32 -23.25
CA PHE A 568 -28.19 -13.92 -23.05
C PHE A 568 -29.20 -13.24 -22.11
N ILE A 569 -28.72 -12.87 -20.92
CA ILE A 569 -29.50 -12.16 -19.91
C ILE A 569 -29.20 -10.67 -19.99
N LEU A 570 -30.24 -9.88 -20.27
CA LEU A 570 -30.23 -8.44 -20.08
C LEU A 570 -30.96 -8.14 -18.77
N ALA A 571 -30.31 -7.45 -17.84
CA ALA A 571 -30.91 -7.03 -16.57
C ALA A 571 -30.99 -5.50 -16.52
N ASP A 572 -32.19 -4.94 -16.41
CA ASP A 572 -32.37 -3.51 -16.13
C ASP A 572 -32.11 -3.26 -14.64
N LEU A 573 -31.00 -2.57 -14.36
CA LEU A 573 -30.57 -2.25 -13.00
C LEU A 573 -30.58 -0.73 -12.73
N LYS A 574 -31.11 0.09 -13.66
CA LYS A 574 -31.02 1.57 -13.59
C LYS A 574 -31.60 2.14 -12.29
N ARG A 575 -32.78 1.66 -11.86
CA ARG A 575 -33.42 2.15 -10.63
C ARG A 575 -32.62 1.81 -9.38
N GLU A 576 -32.19 0.57 -9.24
CA GLU A 576 -31.39 0.13 -8.08
C GLU A 576 -30.03 0.86 -8.05
N PHE A 577 -29.41 1.07 -9.21
CA PHE A 577 -28.19 1.88 -9.31
C PHE A 577 -28.41 3.31 -8.81
N ILE A 578 -29.58 3.91 -9.05
CA ILE A 578 -29.92 5.24 -8.52
C ILE A 578 -30.17 5.18 -7.01
N GLU A 579 -31.10 4.32 -6.57
CA GLU A 579 -31.68 4.35 -5.23
C GLU A 579 -30.73 3.76 -4.17
N GLU A 580 -29.97 2.70 -4.48
CA GLU A 580 -29.09 1.99 -3.53
C GLU A 580 -27.60 2.41 -3.60
N LEU A 581 -27.16 3.04 -4.71
CA LEU A 581 -25.75 3.41 -4.93
C LEU A 581 -25.57 4.92 -5.09
N ILE A 582 -26.19 5.54 -6.09
CA ILE A 582 -25.97 6.95 -6.45
C ILE A 582 -26.48 7.89 -5.36
N PHE A 583 -27.71 7.71 -4.87
CA PHE A 583 -28.27 8.58 -3.84
C PHE A 583 -27.53 8.46 -2.49
N PRO A 584 -27.17 7.27 -1.98
CA PRO A 584 -26.25 7.13 -0.84
C PRO A 584 -24.87 7.77 -1.06
N ALA A 585 -24.33 7.75 -2.28
CA ALA A 585 -23.07 8.43 -2.60
C ALA A 585 -23.21 9.97 -2.55
N VAL A 586 -24.33 10.53 -3.03
CA VAL A 586 -24.66 11.95 -2.91
C VAL A 586 -24.84 12.34 -1.44
N GLN A 587 -25.63 11.58 -0.67
CA GLN A 587 -25.79 11.72 0.78
C GLN A 587 -24.47 11.67 1.56
N ALA A 588 -23.50 10.89 1.10
CA ALA A 588 -22.15 10.85 1.68
C ALA A 588 -21.21 11.94 1.13
N ASN A 589 -21.62 12.73 0.13
CA ASN A 589 -20.77 13.59 -0.70
C ASN A 589 -19.52 12.88 -1.27
N ALA A 590 -19.65 11.57 -1.53
CA ALA A 590 -18.54 10.66 -1.83
C ALA A 590 -17.68 11.16 -3.00
N ILE A 591 -16.36 11.10 -2.81
CA ILE A 591 -15.35 11.59 -3.75
C ILE A 591 -14.00 10.93 -3.45
N TYR A 592 -13.29 10.49 -4.48
CA TYR A 592 -11.97 9.86 -4.36
C TYR A 592 -10.87 10.83 -4.78
N GLU A 593 -9.79 10.88 -3.98
CA GLU A 593 -8.65 11.82 -4.14
C GLU A 593 -9.10 13.25 -4.46
N ASP A 594 -10.11 13.73 -3.71
CA ASP A 594 -10.73 15.06 -3.78
C ASP A 594 -11.33 15.50 -5.13
N VAL A 595 -11.31 14.65 -6.17
CA VAL A 595 -11.80 15.00 -7.52
C VAL A 595 -12.73 13.95 -8.16
N TYR A 596 -12.48 12.65 -8.02
CA TYR A 596 -13.23 11.63 -8.77
C TYR A 596 -14.57 11.25 -8.11
N LEU A 597 -15.68 11.40 -8.83
CA LEU A 597 -17.04 11.12 -8.34
C LEU A 597 -17.45 9.63 -8.37
N LEU A 598 -16.51 8.69 -8.47
CA LEU A 598 -16.73 7.25 -8.24
C LEU A 598 -17.66 6.51 -9.25
N GLY A 599 -18.04 7.09 -10.40
CA GLY A 599 -19.09 6.54 -11.27
C GLY A 599 -18.94 5.06 -11.67
N THR A 600 -17.78 4.64 -12.19
CA THR A 600 -17.49 3.22 -12.49
C THR A 600 -17.52 2.37 -11.22
N SER A 601 -16.99 2.91 -10.13
CA SER A 601 -16.89 2.24 -8.82
C SER A 601 -18.25 1.96 -8.20
N LEU A 602 -19.20 2.88 -8.38
CA LEU A 602 -20.60 2.75 -7.96
C LEU A 602 -21.36 1.73 -8.82
N ALA A 603 -21.04 1.63 -10.12
CA ALA A 603 -21.71 0.69 -11.02
C ALA A 603 -21.32 -0.78 -10.75
N ARG A 604 -20.07 -1.08 -10.36
CA ARG A 604 -19.62 -2.48 -10.25
C ARG A 604 -20.37 -3.31 -9.18
N PRO A 605 -20.68 -2.81 -7.97
CA PRO A 605 -21.47 -3.55 -6.99
C PRO A 605 -22.86 -3.97 -7.46
N VAL A 606 -23.61 -3.07 -8.12
CA VAL A 606 -24.96 -3.38 -8.62
C VAL A 606 -24.92 -4.40 -9.77
N ILE A 607 -23.96 -4.27 -10.70
CA ILE A 607 -23.74 -5.26 -11.76
C ILE A 607 -23.36 -6.62 -11.15
N ALA A 608 -22.46 -6.64 -10.14
CA ALA A 608 -22.04 -7.87 -9.49
C ALA A 608 -23.19 -8.59 -8.75
N ARG A 609 -24.08 -7.84 -8.09
CA ARG A 609 -25.31 -8.39 -7.48
C ARG A 609 -26.23 -8.99 -8.54
N GLY A 610 -26.48 -8.29 -9.64
CA GLY A 610 -27.24 -8.83 -10.78
C GLY A 610 -26.62 -10.09 -11.38
N MET A 611 -25.29 -10.17 -11.45
CA MET A 611 -24.58 -11.37 -11.90
C MET A 611 -24.74 -12.55 -10.95
N ILE A 612 -24.58 -12.38 -9.64
CA ILE A 612 -24.75 -13.49 -8.68
C ILE A 612 -26.20 -14.00 -8.71
N GLU A 613 -27.17 -13.09 -8.73
CA GLU A 613 -28.60 -13.43 -8.86
C GLU A 613 -28.91 -14.20 -10.17
N ALA A 614 -28.33 -13.78 -11.30
CA ALA A 614 -28.46 -14.48 -12.57
C ALA A 614 -27.74 -15.84 -12.58
N ALA A 615 -26.56 -15.94 -11.94
CA ALA A 615 -25.81 -17.18 -11.81
C ALA A 615 -26.58 -18.22 -10.98
N ASP A 616 -27.23 -17.81 -9.88
CA ASP A 616 -28.09 -18.68 -9.07
C ASP A 616 -29.32 -19.14 -9.86
N LYS A 617 -30.05 -18.23 -10.50
CA LYS A 617 -31.23 -18.55 -11.32
C LYS A 617 -30.92 -19.50 -12.49
N THR A 618 -29.71 -19.44 -13.03
CA THR A 618 -29.28 -20.27 -14.18
C THR A 618 -28.47 -21.50 -13.79
N GLY A 619 -28.11 -21.67 -12.51
CA GLY A 619 -27.28 -22.77 -12.02
C GLY A 619 -25.82 -22.71 -12.47
N CYS A 620 -25.27 -21.52 -12.74
CA CYS A 620 -23.86 -21.34 -13.06
C CYS A 620 -22.97 -21.63 -11.83
N GLN A 621 -21.94 -22.45 -12.01
CA GLN A 621 -20.93 -22.71 -10.97
C GLN A 621 -19.78 -21.70 -11.02
N TYR A 622 -19.69 -20.94 -12.13
CA TYR A 622 -18.63 -19.99 -12.42
C TYR A 622 -19.21 -18.62 -12.80
N VAL A 623 -18.49 -17.55 -12.46
CA VAL A 623 -18.66 -16.21 -13.04
C VAL A 623 -17.36 -15.76 -13.71
N SER A 624 -17.45 -14.89 -14.72
CA SER A 624 -16.30 -14.41 -15.49
C SER A 624 -16.44 -12.94 -15.88
N HIS A 625 -15.32 -12.24 -16.08
CA HIS A 625 -15.32 -10.82 -16.48
C HIS A 625 -14.23 -10.46 -17.49
N GLY A 626 -14.44 -9.38 -18.25
CA GLY A 626 -13.47 -8.84 -19.21
C GLY A 626 -12.37 -7.94 -18.63
N CYS A 627 -12.37 -7.66 -17.32
CA CYS A 627 -11.46 -6.70 -16.69
C CYS A 627 -9.99 -7.12 -16.80
N THR A 628 -9.10 -6.19 -17.17
CA THR A 628 -7.66 -6.45 -17.32
C THR A 628 -6.95 -6.58 -15.97
N GLY A 629 -5.82 -7.30 -15.95
CA GLY A 629 -5.00 -7.50 -14.76
C GLY A 629 -4.43 -6.22 -14.12
N LYS A 630 -4.55 -5.05 -14.77
CA LYS A 630 -4.13 -3.73 -14.26
C LYS A 630 -5.30 -2.81 -13.86
N GLY A 631 -6.55 -3.24 -14.05
CA GLY A 631 -7.74 -2.44 -13.72
C GLY A 631 -8.12 -2.56 -12.24
N ASN A 632 -8.83 -1.56 -11.70
CA ASN A 632 -9.50 -1.67 -10.40
C ASN A 632 -10.69 -2.66 -10.46
N ASP A 633 -11.38 -2.73 -11.60
CA ASP A 633 -12.68 -3.41 -11.71
C ASP A 633 -12.63 -4.92 -11.49
N GLN A 634 -11.51 -5.58 -11.78
CA GLN A 634 -11.33 -6.99 -11.41
C GLN A 634 -11.53 -7.18 -9.90
N VAL A 635 -10.99 -6.27 -9.08
CA VAL A 635 -11.11 -6.32 -7.61
C VAL A 635 -12.54 -6.00 -7.19
N ARG A 636 -13.16 -4.99 -7.80
CA ARG A 636 -14.54 -4.58 -7.51
C ARG A 636 -15.57 -5.67 -7.82
N PHE A 637 -15.42 -6.36 -8.95
CA PHE A 637 -16.26 -7.51 -9.29
C PHE A 637 -16.00 -8.68 -8.34
N GLU A 638 -14.74 -9.07 -8.12
CA GLU A 638 -14.43 -10.28 -7.37
C GLU A 638 -14.72 -10.16 -5.86
N LEU A 639 -14.37 -9.05 -5.22
CA LEU A 639 -14.73 -8.82 -3.82
C LEU A 639 -16.25 -8.78 -3.64
N ALA A 640 -17.00 -8.24 -4.60
CA ALA A 640 -18.45 -8.29 -4.60
C ALA A 640 -18.99 -9.72 -4.80
N PHE A 641 -18.43 -10.49 -5.75
CA PHE A 641 -18.81 -11.89 -5.97
C PHE A 641 -18.61 -12.75 -4.71
N TYR A 642 -17.43 -12.68 -4.07
CA TYR A 642 -17.15 -13.45 -2.87
C TYR A 642 -17.93 -12.94 -1.64
N GLY A 643 -18.18 -11.63 -1.52
CA GLY A 643 -19.01 -11.07 -0.45
C GLY A 643 -20.49 -11.45 -0.54
N LEU A 644 -21.02 -11.58 -1.76
CA LEU A 644 -22.40 -12.01 -2.02
C LEU A 644 -22.57 -13.53 -1.98
N LYS A 645 -21.60 -14.28 -2.52
CA LYS A 645 -21.64 -15.74 -2.64
C LYS A 645 -20.23 -16.34 -2.44
N PRO A 646 -19.85 -16.69 -1.20
CA PRO A 646 -18.48 -17.12 -0.87
C PRO A 646 -17.99 -18.42 -1.57
N ASP A 647 -18.88 -19.23 -2.14
CA ASP A 647 -18.54 -20.48 -2.83
C ASP A 647 -18.50 -20.36 -4.37
N ILE A 648 -18.76 -19.17 -4.93
CA ILE A 648 -18.69 -18.95 -6.39
C ILE A 648 -17.24 -19.02 -6.88
N LYS A 649 -17.03 -19.65 -8.04
CA LYS A 649 -15.72 -19.69 -8.69
C LYS A 649 -15.61 -18.57 -9.72
N VAL A 650 -14.53 -17.80 -9.68
CA VAL A 650 -14.25 -16.78 -10.70
C VAL A 650 -13.28 -17.31 -11.75
N ILE A 651 -13.60 -17.07 -13.02
CA ILE A 651 -12.66 -17.19 -14.14
C ILE A 651 -12.28 -15.77 -14.57
N ALA A 652 -11.00 -15.42 -14.45
CA ALA A 652 -10.49 -14.08 -14.79
C ALA A 652 -9.41 -14.22 -15.90
N PRO A 653 -9.78 -14.28 -17.19
CA PRO A 653 -8.86 -14.66 -18.27
C PRO A 653 -7.60 -13.79 -18.35
N TRP A 654 -7.70 -12.49 -18.10
CA TRP A 654 -6.55 -11.58 -18.06
C TRP A 654 -5.55 -11.82 -16.90
N ARG A 655 -5.77 -12.83 -16.05
CA ARG A 655 -4.79 -13.34 -15.08
C ARG A 655 -4.44 -14.83 -15.28
N ILE A 656 -5.00 -15.48 -16.31
CA ILE A 656 -4.71 -16.87 -16.68
C ILE A 656 -3.55 -16.86 -17.69
N PRO A 657 -2.36 -17.44 -17.40
CA PRO A 657 -1.20 -17.40 -18.29
C PRO A 657 -1.47 -17.91 -19.70
N GLU A 658 -2.28 -18.95 -19.83
CA GLU A 658 -2.67 -19.57 -21.10
C GLU A 658 -3.44 -18.58 -21.99
N PHE A 659 -4.21 -17.67 -21.39
CA PHE A 659 -4.96 -16.63 -22.07
C PHE A 659 -4.09 -15.40 -22.35
N PHE A 660 -3.46 -14.79 -21.33
CA PHE A 660 -2.77 -13.51 -21.54
C PHE A 660 -1.47 -13.62 -22.35
N ASN A 661 -0.78 -14.77 -22.35
CA ASN A 661 0.37 -14.99 -23.24
C ASN A 661 -0.07 -15.25 -24.69
N ARG A 662 -1.24 -15.88 -24.90
CA ARG A 662 -1.86 -16.07 -26.23
C ARG A 662 -2.36 -14.74 -26.81
N PHE A 663 -2.90 -13.87 -25.95
CA PHE A 663 -3.49 -12.58 -26.31
C PHE A 663 -2.65 -11.41 -25.80
N ALA A 664 -1.35 -11.41 -26.10
CA ALA A 664 -0.36 -10.43 -25.62
C ALA A 664 -0.61 -8.95 -26.02
N GLY A 665 -1.66 -8.68 -26.80
CA GLY A 665 -2.08 -7.32 -27.15
C GLY A 665 -3.32 -7.31 -28.07
N ARG A 666 -3.82 -6.11 -28.36
CA ARG A 666 -5.07 -5.89 -29.11
C ARG A 666 -5.06 -6.53 -30.50
N SER A 667 -3.91 -6.63 -31.18
CA SER A 667 -3.78 -7.31 -32.47
C SER A 667 -4.11 -8.80 -32.38
N ALA A 668 -3.60 -9.51 -31.38
CA ALA A 668 -3.87 -10.94 -31.20
C ALA A 668 -5.36 -11.22 -30.87
N LEU A 669 -6.03 -10.30 -30.17
CA LEU A 669 -7.49 -10.35 -29.97
C LEU A 669 -8.24 -10.18 -31.30
N LEU A 670 -7.80 -9.27 -32.18
CA LEU A 670 -8.40 -9.04 -33.50
C LEU A 670 -8.21 -10.24 -34.43
N GLU A 671 -7.00 -10.79 -34.51
CA GLU A 671 -6.66 -11.97 -35.31
C GLU A 671 -7.47 -13.19 -34.85
N TYR A 672 -7.64 -13.39 -33.53
CA TYR A 672 -8.48 -14.45 -33.01
C TYR A 672 -9.98 -14.20 -33.27
N ALA A 673 -10.46 -12.97 -33.12
CA ALA A 673 -11.83 -12.60 -33.46
C ALA A 673 -12.15 -12.87 -34.94
N GLU A 674 -11.23 -12.54 -35.86
CA GLU A 674 -11.32 -12.88 -37.28
C GLU A 674 -11.33 -14.40 -37.48
N SER A 675 -10.42 -15.15 -36.83
CA SER A 675 -10.36 -16.62 -36.90
C SER A 675 -11.64 -17.34 -36.42
N LYS A 676 -12.46 -16.65 -35.60
CA LYS A 676 -13.73 -17.13 -35.04
C LYS A 676 -14.97 -16.50 -35.70
N GLY A 677 -14.79 -15.62 -36.70
CA GLY A 677 -15.90 -14.91 -37.35
C GLY A 677 -16.64 -13.92 -36.46
N ILE A 678 -16.01 -13.47 -35.36
CA ILE A 678 -16.60 -12.55 -34.37
C ILE A 678 -16.66 -11.13 -34.98
N PRO A 679 -17.85 -10.50 -35.09
CA PRO A 679 -17.94 -9.15 -35.64
C PRO A 679 -17.28 -8.10 -34.73
N VAL A 680 -16.21 -7.46 -35.22
CA VAL A 680 -15.52 -6.38 -34.49
C VAL A 680 -15.96 -5.02 -35.04
N THR A 681 -16.49 -4.17 -34.16
CA THR A 681 -16.95 -2.81 -34.47
C THR A 681 -15.89 -1.73 -34.23
N GLN A 682 -14.80 -2.05 -33.54
CA GLN A 682 -13.73 -1.11 -33.19
C GLN A 682 -12.82 -0.82 -34.38
N THR A 683 -12.91 0.39 -34.93
CA THR A 683 -11.98 0.89 -35.96
C THR A 683 -10.71 1.46 -35.33
N LYS A 684 -9.66 1.68 -36.14
CA LYS A 684 -8.40 2.32 -35.70
C LYS A 684 -8.56 3.80 -35.27
N ALA A 685 -9.76 4.39 -35.37
CA ALA A 685 -9.99 5.82 -35.24
C ALA A 685 -10.11 6.34 -33.79
N LYS A 686 -10.47 5.49 -32.81
CA LYS A 686 -10.57 5.87 -31.39
C LYS A 686 -9.56 5.08 -30.53
N PRO A 687 -8.34 5.59 -30.33
CA PRO A 687 -7.26 4.93 -29.58
C PRO A 687 -7.36 5.16 -28.06
N TRP A 688 -8.52 4.87 -27.48
CA TRP A 688 -8.76 4.88 -26.02
C TRP A 688 -9.84 3.83 -25.67
N SER A 689 -9.95 3.52 -24.38
CA SER A 689 -11.02 2.71 -23.79
C SER A 689 -12.15 3.61 -23.26
N THR A 690 -13.36 3.06 -23.14
CA THR A 690 -14.54 3.74 -22.59
C THR A 690 -15.31 2.82 -21.66
N ASP A 691 -15.74 3.32 -20.51
CA ASP A 691 -16.71 2.68 -19.62
C ASP A 691 -17.82 3.69 -19.30
N GLU A 692 -19.06 3.32 -19.60
CA GLU A 692 -20.22 4.21 -19.59
C GLU A 692 -21.33 3.62 -18.70
N ASN A 693 -22.07 4.48 -18.02
CA ASN A 693 -23.27 4.15 -17.26
C ASN A 693 -24.09 5.44 -17.03
N LEU A 694 -25.21 5.32 -16.33
CA LEU A 694 -26.13 6.43 -16.06
C LEU A 694 -25.45 7.60 -15.31
N PHE A 695 -24.45 7.33 -14.47
CA PHE A 695 -23.82 8.34 -13.62
C PHE A 695 -22.66 9.05 -14.32
N HIS A 696 -21.88 8.34 -15.14
CA HIS A 696 -20.74 8.93 -15.87
C HIS A 696 -20.37 8.19 -17.16
N ILE A 697 -19.40 8.75 -17.89
CA ILE A 697 -18.48 7.98 -18.74
C ILE A 697 -17.04 8.29 -18.33
N SER A 698 -16.18 7.28 -18.39
CA SER A 698 -14.73 7.41 -18.23
C SER A 698 -13.96 7.01 -19.48
N TYR A 699 -12.91 7.76 -19.79
CA TYR A 699 -11.97 7.52 -20.89
C TYR A 699 -10.57 7.28 -20.32
N GLU A 700 -9.92 6.20 -20.76
CA GLU A 700 -8.56 5.84 -20.32
C GLU A 700 -7.79 5.09 -21.42
N ALA A 701 -6.52 4.79 -21.17
CA ALA A 701 -5.62 4.03 -22.04
C ALA A 701 -5.31 4.67 -23.41
N GLY A 702 -4.35 4.07 -24.13
CA GLY A 702 -3.89 4.52 -25.45
C GLY A 702 -3.30 5.93 -25.41
N ILE A 703 -3.85 6.88 -26.19
CA ILE A 703 -3.30 8.26 -26.25
C ILE A 703 -3.40 9.01 -24.91
N LEU A 704 -4.26 8.56 -24.00
CA LEU A 704 -4.41 9.17 -22.67
C LEU A 704 -3.36 8.65 -21.66
N GLU A 705 -2.56 7.63 -22.02
CA GLU A 705 -1.49 7.12 -21.14
C GLU A 705 -0.33 8.12 -20.97
N ASP A 706 -0.14 9.02 -21.93
CA ASP A 706 0.66 10.23 -21.74
C ASP A 706 -0.22 11.31 -21.05
N PRO A 707 0.08 11.72 -19.80
CA PRO A 707 -0.66 12.78 -19.12
C PRO A 707 -0.45 14.17 -19.73
N ASN A 708 0.54 14.36 -20.62
CA ASN A 708 0.79 15.62 -21.31
C ASN A 708 0.03 15.77 -22.64
N THR A 709 -0.63 14.72 -23.12
CA THR A 709 -1.46 14.76 -24.34
C THR A 709 -2.84 15.35 -24.05
N THR A 710 -3.23 16.43 -24.72
CA THR A 710 -4.56 17.05 -24.57
C THR A 710 -5.68 16.09 -25.02
N PRO A 711 -6.77 15.90 -24.24
CA PRO A 711 -7.88 15.04 -24.65
C PRO A 711 -8.59 15.56 -25.92
N PRO A 712 -8.79 14.74 -26.97
CA PRO A 712 -9.43 15.18 -28.21
C PRO A 712 -10.85 15.71 -28.02
N ALA A 713 -11.26 16.69 -28.83
CA ALA A 713 -12.59 17.29 -28.74
C ALA A 713 -13.72 16.28 -29.02
N ASP A 714 -13.50 15.29 -29.88
CA ASP A 714 -14.43 14.20 -30.24
C ASP A 714 -14.36 12.98 -29.31
N MET A 715 -13.51 13.02 -28.28
CA MET A 715 -13.48 12.03 -27.22
C MET A 715 -14.73 12.14 -26.34
N TRP A 716 -15.06 13.36 -25.93
CA TRP A 716 -16.16 13.69 -25.02
C TRP A 716 -17.53 13.44 -25.66
N LYS A 717 -18.12 12.27 -25.39
CA LYS A 717 -19.40 11.79 -25.92
C LYS A 717 -20.59 12.54 -25.33
N LEU A 718 -20.64 12.73 -24.01
CA LEU A 718 -21.91 13.06 -23.33
C LEU A 718 -22.20 14.56 -23.28
N THR A 719 -21.19 15.38 -23.01
CA THR A 719 -21.33 16.81 -22.71
C THR A 719 -20.87 17.68 -23.87
N LYS A 720 -21.52 18.83 -24.10
CA LYS A 720 -21.00 19.84 -25.05
C LYS A 720 -19.68 20.44 -24.54
N SER A 721 -18.87 21.01 -25.44
CA SER A 721 -17.75 21.86 -24.99
C SER A 721 -18.33 23.07 -24.25
N PRO A 722 -17.77 23.51 -23.10
CA PRO A 722 -18.17 24.77 -22.47
C PRO A 722 -18.13 25.99 -23.41
N GLU A 723 -17.31 25.93 -24.47
CA GLU A 723 -17.24 26.95 -25.52
C GLU A 723 -18.51 26.98 -26.40
N THR A 724 -19.06 25.81 -26.74
CA THR A 724 -20.21 25.62 -27.64
C THR A 724 -21.52 25.30 -26.92
N ALA A 725 -21.50 25.18 -25.60
CA ALA A 725 -22.67 25.15 -24.73
C ALA A 725 -23.45 26.48 -24.80
N PRO A 726 -24.78 26.48 -24.55
CA PRO A 726 -25.62 27.66 -24.73
C PRO A 726 -25.17 28.94 -24.01
N ASP A 727 -25.30 30.09 -24.69
CA ASP A 727 -25.12 31.43 -24.11
C ASP A 727 -26.30 31.86 -23.20
N THR A 728 -27.43 31.15 -23.28
CA THR A 728 -28.54 31.28 -22.32
C THR A 728 -28.37 30.25 -21.20
N PRO A 729 -28.36 30.64 -19.92
CA PRO A 729 -28.34 29.69 -18.81
C PRO A 729 -29.72 29.04 -18.58
N GLU A 730 -29.74 27.79 -18.14
CA GLU A 730 -30.95 27.15 -17.59
C GLU A 730 -31.00 27.35 -16.06
N ASN A 731 -32.19 27.56 -15.52
CA ASN A 731 -32.39 27.65 -14.07
C ASN A 731 -33.23 26.47 -13.59
N ILE A 732 -32.77 25.80 -12.53
CA ILE A 732 -33.48 24.68 -11.92
C ILE A 732 -33.66 24.86 -10.42
N VAL A 733 -34.65 24.17 -9.87
CA VAL A 733 -34.79 23.99 -8.42
C VAL A 733 -34.77 22.50 -8.13
N ILE A 734 -33.90 22.06 -7.23
CA ILE A 734 -33.85 20.68 -6.74
C ILE A 734 -34.35 20.69 -5.30
N GLU A 735 -35.36 19.87 -5.02
CA GLU A 735 -35.89 19.60 -3.68
C GLU A 735 -35.26 18.31 -3.16
N PHE A 736 -34.88 18.30 -1.90
CA PHE A 736 -34.30 17.17 -1.19
C PHE A 736 -35.18 16.79 -0.01
N GLN A 737 -35.33 15.49 0.21
CA GLN A 737 -35.89 14.90 1.42
C GLN A 737 -34.87 13.90 1.96
N GLN A 738 -34.41 14.11 3.19
CA GLN A 738 -33.38 13.31 3.86
C GLN A 738 -32.11 13.12 2.99
N GLY A 739 -31.64 14.18 2.34
CA GLY A 739 -30.48 14.15 1.44
C GLY A 739 -30.71 13.47 0.08
N ILE A 740 -31.89 12.89 -0.15
CA ILE A 740 -32.30 12.30 -1.43
C ILE A 740 -32.99 13.36 -2.29
N PRO A 741 -32.61 13.57 -3.57
CA PRO A 741 -33.30 14.51 -4.45
C PRO A 741 -34.69 13.99 -4.81
N SER A 742 -35.72 14.57 -4.21
CA SER A 742 -37.13 14.14 -4.33
C SER A 742 -37.86 14.77 -5.52
N LYS A 743 -37.38 15.93 -6.00
CA LYS A 743 -37.96 16.62 -7.15
C LYS A 743 -36.94 17.52 -7.86
N VAL A 744 -37.02 17.60 -9.19
CA VAL A 744 -36.38 18.68 -9.96
C VAL A 744 -37.42 19.45 -10.78
N LYS A 745 -37.32 20.78 -10.74
CA LYS A 745 -38.12 21.71 -11.54
C LYS A 745 -37.23 22.45 -12.53
N VAL A 746 -37.64 22.52 -13.80
CA VAL A 746 -36.88 23.15 -14.90
C VAL A 746 -37.58 24.44 -15.35
N ALA A 747 -36.90 25.59 -15.31
CA ALA A 747 -37.53 26.88 -15.53
C ALA A 747 -37.99 27.09 -16.98
N SER A 748 -37.17 26.72 -17.98
CA SER A 748 -37.49 26.93 -19.40
C SER A 748 -38.75 26.18 -19.88
N THR A 749 -39.04 25.02 -19.30
CA THR A 749 -40.17 24.16 -19.69
C THR A 749 -41.33 24.17 -18.70
N GLY A 750 -41.12 24.70 -17.49
CA GLY A 750 -42.07 24.65 -16.38
C GLY A 750 -42.31 23.24 -15.80
N LYS A 751 -41.61 22.21 -16.30
CA LYS A 751 -41.82 20.81 -15.89
C LYS A 751 -41.24 20.53 -14.50
N GLU A 752 -41.87 19.58 -13.83
CA GLU A 752 -41.42 18.99 -12.57
C GLU A 752 -41.32 17.47 -12.74
N HIS A 753 -40.24 16.89 -12.23
CA HIS A 753 -39.96 15.45 -12.26
C HIS A 753 -39.75 14.97 -10.83
N THR A 754 -40.39 13.86 -10.45
CA THR A 754 -40.42 13.32 -9.07
C THR A 754 -40.10 11.83 -8.95
N ASP A 755 -40.01 11.10 -10.07
CA ASP A 755 -39.45 9.74 -10.03
C ASP A 755 -37.92 9.80 -9.95
N PRO A 756 -37.25 9.01 -9.08
CA PRO A 756 -35.79 8.94 -8.98
C PRO A 756 -35.03 8.82 -10.31
N VAL A 757 -35.56 8.05 -11.27
CA VAL A 757 -34.93 7.84 -12.58
C VAL A 757 -35.12 9.06 -13.48
N ASP A 758 -36.34 9.60 -13.54
CA ASP A 758 -36.62 10.82 -14.30
C ASP A 758 -35.87 12.05 -13.76
N VAL A 759 -35.76 12.18 -12.43
CA VAL A 759 -34.98 13.24 -11.77
C VAL A 759 -33.52 13.17 -12.22
N PHE A 760 -32.87 12.02 -12.13
CA PHE A 760 -31.46 11.89 -12.46
C PHE A 760 -31.19 11.97 -13.98
N LEU A 761 -32.09 11.42 -14.82
CA LEU A 761 -32.04 11.59 -16.28
C LEU A 761 -32.19 13.05 -16.69
N THR A 762 -33.10 13.81 -16.07
CA THR A 762 -33.30 15.24 -16.35
C THR A 762 -32.06 16.05 -15.99
N LEU A 763 -31.45 15.79 -14.83
CA LEU A 763 -30.21 16.44 -14.42
C LEU A 763 -29.03 16.10 -15.35
N ASN A 764 -28.94 14.85 -15.82
CA ASN A 764 -27.99 14.46 -16.85
C ASN A 764 -28.21 15.21 -18.17
N GLN A 765 -29.44 15.28 -18.68
CA GLN A 765 -29.76 15.97 -19.93
C GLN A 765 -29.34 17.45 -19.89
N LEU A 766 -29.68 18.15 -18.80
CA LEU A 766 -29.34 19.56 -18.64
C LEU A 766 -27.84 19.79 -18.44
N ALA A 767 -27.18 18.95 -17.62
CA ALA A 767 -25.73 19.02 -17.44
C ALA A 767 -24.97 18.80 -18.76
N ARG A 768 -25.38 17.80 -19.55
CA ARG A 768 -24.81 17.50 -20.86
C ARG A 768 -24.94 18.67 -21.84
N GLU A 769 -26.13 19.27 -21.93
CA GLU A 769 -26.40 20.44 -22.78
C GLU A 769 -25.53 21.65 -22.40
N HIS A 770 -25.36 21.92 -21.10
CA HIS A 770 -24.55 23.04 -20.62
C HIS A 770 -23.04 22.72 -20.46
N GLY A 771 -22.58 21.53 -20.85
CA GLY A 771 -21.15 21.15 -20.84
C GLY A 771 -20.57 20.83 -19.46
N ILE A 772 -21.43 20.48 -18.48
CA ILE A 772 -21.10 20.35 -17.05
C ILE A 772 -20.58 18.95 -16.73
N GLY A 773 -19.57 18.89 -15.85
CA GLY A 773 -19.10 17.64 -15.22
C GLY A 773 -17.90 16.97 -15.89
N ARG A 774 -17.15 17.67 -16.75
CA ARG A 774 -15.86 17.20 -17.29
C ARG A 774 -14.73 17.34 -16.25
N ILE A 775 -13.92 16.30 -16.08
CA ILE A 775 -12.63 16.35 -15.37
C ILE A 775 -11.56 15.53 -16.12
N ASP A 776 -10.28 15.86 -15.88
CA ASP A 776 -9.10 15.14 -16.37
C ASP A 776 -8.11 15.05 -15.21
N ILE A 777 -7.76 13.82 -14.78
CA ILE A 777 -7.03 13.56 -13.53
C ILE A 777 -6.02 12.42 -13.68
N VAL A 778 -5.05 12.37 -12.76
CA VAL A 778 -4.19 11.21 -12.54
C VAL A 778 -4.49 10.60 -11.16
N GLU A 779 -5.36 9.59 -11.16
CA GLU A 779 -5.79 8.82 -9.98
C GLU A 779 -4.76 7.75 -9.57
N ASN A 780 -4.86 7.29 -8.31
CA ASN A 780 -4.11 6.16 -7.79
C ASN A 780 -4.99 4.90 -7.73
N ARG A 781 -4.72 3.92 -8.60
CA ARG A 781 -5.43 2.63 -8.58
C ARG A 781 -5.06 1.84 -7.33
N PHE A 782 -6.00 1.04 -6.83
CA PHE A 782 -5.85 0.25 -5.60
C PHE A 782 -4.62 -0.68 -5.62
N ILE A 783 -4.26 -1.19 -6.80
CA ILE A 783 -3.08 -2.05 -7.00
C ILE A 783 -1.73 -1.31 -6.92
N GLY A 784 -1.73 0.00 -6.63
CA GLY A 784 -0.52 0.80 -6.45
C GLY A 784 0.09 1.37 -7.73
N VAL A 785 -0.71 1.53 -8.79
CA VAL A 785 -0.28 2.21 -10.03
C VAL A 785 -1.08 3.49 -10.25
N LYS A 786 -0.43 4.54 -10.75
CA LYS A 786 -1.17 5.72 -11.23
C LYS A 786 -1.83 5.43 -12.58
N SER A 787 -2.99 6.02 -12.80
CA SER A 787 -3.71 6.00 -14.08
C SER A 787 -4.19 7.40 -14.39
N ARG A 788 -4.06 7.83 -15.64
CA ARG A 788 -4.84 8.99 -16.11
C ARG A 788 -6.25 8.52 -16.44
N GLY A 789 -7.23 9.32 -16.09
CA GLY A 789 -8.62 9.14 -16.51
C GLY A 789 -9.25 10.49 -16.79
N CYS A 790 -9.95 10.59 -17.92
CA CYS A 790 -10.83 11.71 -18.22
C CYS A 790 -12.28 11.25 -17.99
N TYR A 791 -13.12 12.08 -17.36
CA TYR A 791 -14.47 11.67 -16.96
C TYR A 791 -15.50 12.75 -17.30
N GLU A 792 -16.72 12.32 -17.64
CA GLU A 792 -17.92 13.18 -17.72
C GLU A 792 -18.95 12.64 -16.74
N SER A 793 -19.25 13.37 -15.65
CA SER A 793 -20.17 12.95 -14.58
C SER A 793 -21.34 13.94 -14.42
N PRO A 794 -22.26 14.06 -15.40
CA PRO A 794 -22.97 15.32 -15.63
C PRO A 794 -24.01 15.65 -14.55
N GLY A 795 -25.03 14.80 -14.37
CA GLY A 795 -26.05 14.97 -13.33
C GLY A 795 -25.49 14.84 -11.92
N ALA A 796 -24.42 14.04 -11.76
CA ALA A 796 -23.70 13.87 -10.50
C ALA A 796 -23.03 15.16 -10.02
N THR A 797 -22.39 15.92 -10.92
CA THR A 797 -21.81 17.23 -10.59
C THR A 797 -22.87 18.21 -10.10
N ILE A 798 -24.07 18.21 -10.71
CA ILE A 798 -25.19 19.04 -10.24
C ILE A 798 -25.67 18.59 -8.84
N LEU A 799 -25.95 17.30 -8.65
CA LEU A 799 -26.44 16.79 -7.36
C LEU A 799 -25.47 17.05 -6.22
N ARG A 800 -24.17 16.81 -6.40
CA ARG A 800 -23.17 17.04 -5.35
C ARG A 800 -23.03 18.52 -5.00
N ALA A 801 -23.09 19.42 -5.99
CA ALA A 801 -23.07 20.86 -5.75
C ALA A 801 -24.31 21.33 -4.97
N ALA A 802 -25.49 20.84 -5.31
CA ALA A 802 -26.74 21.16 -4.62
C ALA A 802 -26.76 20.62 -3.17
N HIS A 803 -26.35 19.36 -2.99
CA HIS A 803 -26.40 18.67 -1.71
C HIS A 803 -25.42 19.28 -0.69
N LEU A 804 -24.16 19.54 -1.08
CA LEU A 804 -23.16 20.22 -0.25
C LEU A 804 -23.60 21.60 0.25
N ASP A 805 -24.40 22.30 -0.55
CA ASP A 805 -24.93 23.63 -0.25
C ASP A 805 -26.11 23.57 0.73
N LEU A 806 -27.07 22.66 0.52
CA LEU A 806 -28.20 22.48 1.43
C LEU A 806 -27.73 22.09 2.83
N GLU A 807 -26.75 21.19 2.94
CA GLU A 807 -26.10 20.84 4.22
C GLU A 807 -25.39 22.02 4.91
N GLY A 808 -25.17 23.15 4.21
CA GLY A 808 -24.68 24.38 4.82
C GLY A 808 -25.76 25.13 5.62
N LEU A 809 -27.03 24.85 5.32
CA LEU A 809 -28.21 25.39 5.98
C LEU A 809 -28.81 24.41 7.01
N THR A 810 -28.68 23.09 6.78
CA THR A 810 -29.52 22.07 7.43
C THR A 810 -28.81 21.02 8.29
N LEU A 811 -27.47 21.04 8.37
CA LEU A 811 -26.69 20.06 9.13
C LEU A 811 -25.82 20.74 10.19
N ASP A 812 -25.81 20.20 11.42
CA ASP A 812 -24.94 20.68 12.49
C ASP A 812 -23.46 20.65 12.08
N ARG A 813 -22.70 21.66 12.50
CA ARG A 813 -21.29 21.86 12.14
C ARG A 813 -20.40 20.68 12.53
N GLU A 814 -20.59 20.07 13.69
CA GLU A 814 -19.75 18.96 14.14
C GLU A 814 -20.25 17.61 13.58
N VAL A 815 -21.56 17.42 13.43
CA VAL A 815 -22.11 16.27 12.69
C VAL A 815 -21.60 16.24 11.25
N ARG A 816 -21.64 17.39 10.54
CA ARG A 816 -21.09 17.53 9.19
C ARG A 816 -19.61 17.18 9.14
N ARG A 817 -18.80 17.71 10.07
CA ARG A 817 -17.36 17.38 10.16
C ARG A 817 -17.09 15.90 10.39
N ILE A 818 -17.84 15.23 11.27
CA ILE A 818 -17.68 13.80 11.52
C ILE A 818 -18.07 12.98 10.28
N ARG A 819 -19.13 13.39 9.57
CA ARG A 819 -19.50 12.79 8.28
C ARG A 819 -18.37 12.98 7.26
N ASP A 820 -17.91 14.21 7.06
CA ASP A 820 -16.87 14.57 6.07
C ASP A 820 -15.53 13.85 6.33
N GLN A 821 -15.09 13.76 7.60
CA GLN A 821 -13.78 13.19 7.96
C GLN A 821 -13.76 11.66 8.10
N VAL A 822 -14.92 11.01 8.25
CA VAL A 822 -15.01 9.56 8.51
C VAL A 822 -15.88 8.87 7.48
N ILE A 823 -17.13 9.28 7.32
CA ILE A 823 -18.12 8.61 6.47
C ILE A 823 -17.81 8.87 4.99
N THR A 824 -17.62 10.13 4.58
CA THR A 824 -17.27 10.49 3.20
C THR A 824 -15.98 9.80 2.77
N THR A 825 -14.90 9.95 3.54
CA THR A 825 -13.60 9.36 3.21
C THR A 825 -13.66 7.84 3.12
N LYS A 826 -14.20 7.15 4.14
CA LYS A 826 -14.20 5.68 4.16
C LYS A 826 -15.16 5.08 3.15
N PHE A 827 -16.33 5.66 2.93
CA PHE A 827 -17.24 5.16 1.89
C PHE A 827 -16.64 5.33 0.49
N SER A 828 -15.97 6.45 0.23
CA SER A 828 -15.30 6.71 -1.05
C SER A 828 -14.14 5.76 -1.32
N GLU A 829 -13.29 5.51 -0.32
CA GLU A 829 -12.26 4.47 -0.36
C GLU A 829 -12.87 3.08 -0.63
N GLN A 830 -13.87 2.67 0.15
CA GLN A 830 -14.50 1.35 0.05
C GLN A 830 -15.13 1.12 -1.33
N LEU A 831 -15.85 2.12 -1.86
CA LEU A 831 -16.39 2.10 -3.22
C LEU A 831 -15.27 1.97 -4.26
N TYR A 832 -14.24 2.82 -4.16
CA TYR A 832 -13.15 2.83 -5.13
C TYR A 832 -12.34 1.54 -5.14
N TYR A 833 -12.05 0.97 -3.96
CA TYR A 833 -11.27 -0.26 -3.77
C TYR A 833 -12.07 -1.56 -3.98
N GLY A 834 -13.42 -1.50 -3.96
CA GLY A 834 -14.30 -2.64 -4.25
C GLY A 834 -14.95 -3.34 -3.05
N PHE A 835 -14.85 -2.76 -1.85
CA PHE A 835 -15.32 -3.33 -0.59
C PHE A 835 -16.80 -3.01 -0.29
N PHE A 836 -17.67 -2.80 -1.29
CA PHE A 836 -19.07 -2.39 -1.04
C PHE A 836 -19.87 -3.41 -0.21
N PHE A 837 -19.62 -4.70 -0.42
CA PHE A 837 -20.24 -5.80 0.31
C PHE A 837 -19.38 -6.32 1.49
N SER A 838 -18.54 -5.45 2.08
CA SER A 838 -17.79 -5.76 3.30
C SER A 838 -18.49 -5.23 4.56
N PRO A 839 -18.26 -5.82 5.75
CA PRO A 839 -18.92 -5.40 6.98
C PRO A 839 -18.53 -3.98 7.42
N GLU A 840 -17.31 -3.52 7.12
CA GLU A 840 -16.91 -2.14 7.38
C GLU A 840 -17.56 -1.13 6.41
N CYS A 841 -17.97 -1.55 5.21
CA CYS A 841 -18.76 -0.70 4.31
C CYS A 841 -20.25 -0.71 4.67
N GLU A 842 -20.81 -1.85 5.09
CA GLU A 842 -22.15 -1.92 5.68
C GLU A 842 -22.26 -1.00 6.91
N PHE A 843 -21.28 -1.05 7.83
CA PHE A 843 -21.23 -0.17 8.99
C PHE A 843 -21.19 1.31 8.60
N VAL A 844 -20.30 1.70 7.67
CA VAL A 844 -20.20 3.09 7.20
C VAL A 844 -21.50 3.55 6.52
N ARG A 845 -22.11 2.71 5.68
CA ARG A 845 -23.42 3.00 5.05
C ARG A 845 -24.54 3.15 6.07
N SER A 846 -24.57 2.34 7.13
CA SER A 846 -25.59 2.43 8.20
C SER A 846 -25.61 3.79 8.93
N CYS A 847 -24.49 4.51 8.91
CA CYS A 847 -24.37 5.86 9.47
C CYS A 847 -24.95 6.96 8.56
N ILE A 848 -25.00 6.75 7.24
CA ILE A 848 -25.42 7.80 6.27
C ILE A 848 -26.85 8.31 6.57
N PRO A 849 -27.88 7.46 6.76
CA PRO A 849 -29.22 7.96 7.10
C PRO A 849 -29.31 8.69 8.44
N GLN A 850 -28.32 8.56 9.33
CA GLN A 850 -28.32 9.27 10.61
C GLN A 850 -27.87 10.74 10.45
N SER A 851 -26.90 11.03 9.57
CA SER A 851 -26.51 12.41 9.26
C SER A 851 -27.53 13.13 8.38
N GLN A 852 -28.30 12.38 7.57
CA GLN A 852 -29.15 12.96 6.53
C GLN A 852 -30.57 13.33 6.97
N LYS A 853 -31.00 12.99 8.19
CA LYS A 853 -32.40 13.18 8.64
C LYS A 853 -32.94 14.61 8.46
N THR A 854 -32.09 15.61 8.69
CA THR A 854 -32.43 17.04 8.63
C THR A 854 -32.14 17.65 7.27
N VAL A 855 -31.58 16.92 6.29
CA VAL A 855 -31.20 17.47 4.98
C VAL A 855 -32.43 17.51 4.06
N ASN A 856 -33.38 18.36 4.46
CA ASN A 856 -34.67 18.60 3.81
C ASN A 856 -34.72 20.06 3.33
N GLY A 857 -35.29 20.32 2.16
CA GLY A 857 -35.44 21.68 1.61
C GLY A 857 -35.17 21.75 0.12
N GLN A 858 -34.90 22.95 -0.40
CA GLN A 858 -34.67 23.18 -1.83
C GLN A 858 -33.45 24.06 -2.10
N VAL A 859 -32.81 23.83 -3.25
CA VAL A 859 -31.67 24.61 -3.76
C VAL A 859 -31.98 25.09 -5.18
N LYS A 860 -31.78 26.39 -5.41
CA LYS A 860 -31.92 27.06 -6.71
C LYS A 860 -30.56 27.13 -7.39
N LEU A 861 -30.48 26.60 -8.60
CA LEU A 861 -29.24 26.51 -9.37
C LEU A 861 -29.40 27.13 -10.75
N LYS A 862 -28.30 27.70 -11.25
CA LYS A 862 -28.13 28.17 -12.61
C LYS A 862 -27.03 27.35 -13.29
N LEU A 863 -27.36 26.78 -14.44
CA LEU A 863 -26.49 25.91 -15.23
C LEU A 863 -25.95 26.72 -16.42
N TYR A 864 -24.63 26.87 -16.52
CA TYR A 864 -24.04 27.73 -17.54
C TYR A 864 -22.60 27.34 -17.91
N LYS A 865 -22.36 27.03 -19.19
CA LYS A 865 -21.03 26.78 -19.81
C LYS A 865 -20.02 26.10 -18.86
N GLY A 866 -20.26 24.82 -18.54
CA GLY A 866 -19.42 24.00 -17.68
C GLY A 866 -19.62 24.18 -16.16
N ASN A 867 -20.35 25.22 -15.73
CA ASN A 867 -20.50 25.59 -14.32
C ASN A 867 -21.90 25.29 -13.76
N VAL A 868 -21.93 24.90 -12.49
CA VAL A 868 -23.13 24.88 -11.63
C VAL A 868 -23.01 26.03 -10.63
N ILE A 869 -23.94 26.98 -10.69
CA ILE A 869 -23.92 28.18 -9.85
C ILE A 869 -25.11 28.12 -8.89
N VAL A 870 -24.87 28.14 -7.58
CA VAL A 870 -25.95 28.22 -6.59
C VAL A 870 -26.45 29.65 -6.47
N GLU A 871 -27.76 29.86 -6.64
CA GLU A 871 -28.41 31.17 -6.50
C GLU A 871 -29.13 31.35 -5.16
N GLY A 872 -29.46 30.26 -4.47
CA GLY A 872 -30.04 30.31 -3.13
C GLY A 872 -30.55 28.95 -2.67
N ARG A 873 -30.90 28.87 -1.38
CA ARG A 873 -31.39 27.65 -0.71
C ARG A 873 -32.41 28.01 0.38
N SER A 874 -33.31 27.10 0.72
CA SER A 874 -34.29 27.29 1.82
C SER A 874 -34.71 25.96 2.44
N SER A 875 -34.94 25.95 3.75
CA SER A 875 -35.36 24.78 4.55
C SER A 875 -36.19 25.25 5.75
N GLU A 876 -36.94 24.33 6.37
CA GLU A 876 -37.72 24.53 7.60
C GLU A 876 -37.00 24.03 8.86
N GLU A 877 -35.73 23.61 8.75
CA GLU A 877 -34.96 22.92 9.81
C GLU A 877 -34.34 23.84 10.88
N LEU A 878 -34.58 25.15 10.80
CA LEU A 878 -34.28 26.19 11.80
C LEU A 878 -32.83 26.32 12.32
N LEU A 879 -31.85 25.60 11.78
CA LEU A 879 -30.43 25.74 12.16
C LEU A 879 -29.78 27.05 11.68
N TYR A 880 -30.40 27.74 10.72
CA TYR A 880 -30.01 29.07 10.26
C TYR A 880 -31.10 30.09 10.62
N ASP A 881 -30.70 31.17 11.29
CA ASP A 881 -31.54 32.31 11.64
C ASP A 881 -30.90 33.60 11.10
N GLU A 882 -31.60 34.24 10.15
CA GLU A 882 -31.21 35.50 9.52
C GLU A 882 -31.08 36.64 10.56
N LYS A 883 -31.91 36.64 11.60
CA LYS A 883 -31.89 37.66 12.66
C LYS A 883 -30.70 37.44 13.57
N PHE A 884 -30.49 36.21 14.03
CA PHE A 884 -29.37 35.86 14.91
C PHE A 884 -28.00 36.08 14.24
N THR A 885 -27.95 36.05 12.90
CA THR A 885 -26.74 36.29 12.10
C THR A 885 -26.68 37.68 11.46
N SER A 886 -27.62 38.58 11.78
CA SER A 886 -27.69 39.93 11.20
C SER A 886 -26.54 40.84 11.66
N MET A 887 -26.17 41.77 10.78
CA MET A 887 -25.25 42.87 11.09
C MET A 887 -26.00 44.19 11.35
N ASP A 888 -27.29 44.25 11.02
CA ASP A 888 -28.15 45.44 11.17
C ASP A 888 -29.01 45.41 12.45
N GLU A 889 -29.32 44.22 12.97
CA GLU A 889 -29.95 44.01 14.28
C GLU A 889 -29.17 42.99 15.14
N GLN A 890 -29.21 43.13 16.48
CA GLN A 890 -28.38 42.30 17.37
C GLN A 890 -28.81 40.82 17.44
N GLY A 891 -29.98 40.45 16.92
CA GLY A 891 -30.40 39.05 16.74
C GLY A 891 -30.64 38.21 18.00
N GLY A 892 -30.33 38.72 19.19
CA GLY A 892 -30.28 37.93 20.44
C GLY A 892 -28.89 37.41 20.80
N PHE A 893 -27.83 37.77 20.05
CA PHE A 893 -26.46 37.40 20.37
C PHE A 893 -25.82 38.34 21.41
N ASP A 894 -25.19 37.77 22.46
CA ASP A 894 -24.35 38.53 23.38
C ASP A 894 -22.91 38.63 22.87
N SER A 895 -22.59 39.76 22.25
CA SER A 895 -21.24 40.09 21.81
C SER A 895 -20.21 40.13 22.95
N ALA A 896 -20.61 40.36 24.20
CA ALA A 896 -19.68 40.39 25.33
C ALA A 896 -19.10 38.99 25.65
N ALA A 897 -19.91 37.94 25.58
CA ALA A 897 -19.48 36.54 25.78
C ALA A 897 -18.30 36.14 24.88
N THR A 898 -18.24 36.68 23.65
CA THR A 898 -17.15 36.45 22.69
C THR A 898 -15.79 36.86 23.24
N SER A 899 -15.71 37.90 24.08
CA SER A 899 -14.46 38.35 24.72
C SER A 899 -13.89 37.28 25.67
N GLY A 900 -14.77 36.58 26.40
CA GLY A 900 -14.39 35.44 27.24
C GLY A 900 -13.92 34.25 26.41
N PHE A 901 -14.67 33.89 25.37
CA PHE A 901 -14.34 32.79 24.46
C PHE A 901 -12.96 32.98 23.80
N ILE A 902 -12.71 34.15 23.21
CA ILE A 902 -11.41 34.49 22.60
C ILE A 902 -10.30 34.45 23.65
N THR A 903 -10.54 35.00 24.85
CA THR A 903 -9.54 35.01 25.93
C THR A 903 -9.11 33.60 26.33
N VAL A 904 -10.05 32.65 26.45
CA VAL A 904 -9.76 31.24 26.76
C VAL A 904 -9.00 30.55 25.63
N GLN A 905 -9.46 30.67 24.37
CA GLN A 905 -8.79 30.07 23.21
C GLN A 905 -7.36 30.64 23.03
N ALA A 906 -7.15 31.92 23.34
CA ALA A 906 -5.86 32.57 23.25
C ALA A 906 -4.82 32.09 24.29
N ILE A 907 -5.21 31.38 25.36
CA ILE A 907 -4.27 30.92 26.41
C ILE A 907 -3.16 30.05 25.81
N ARG A 908 -3.52 29.04 25.01
CA ARG A 908 -2.53 28.15 24.37
C ARG A 908 -1.66 28.89 23.36
N LEU A 909 -2.24 29.83 22.62
CA LEU A 909 -1.55 30.59 21.56
C LEU A 909 -0.56 31.60 22.16
N ARG A 910 -0.93 32.28 23.25
CA ARG A 910 -0.04 33.16 24.02
C ARG A 910 1.14 32.39 24.62
N ARG A 911 0.90 31.19 25.17
CA ARG A 911 1.98 30.33 25.70
C ARG A 911 2.92 29.82 24.60
N TYR A 912 2.38 29.38 23.47
CA TYR A 912 3.19 29.01 22.29
C TYR A 912 4.01 30.19 21.77
N GLY A 913 3.41 31.38 21.67
CA GLY A 913 4.10 32.61 21.26
C GLY A 913 5.26 33.01 22.18
N LEU A 914 5.05 32.99 23.51
CA LEU A 914 6.12 33.26 24.49
C LEU A 914 7.29 32.28 24.33
N GLY A 915 7.00 30.98 24.20
CA GLY A 915 8.02 29.95 23.96
C GLY A 915 8.67 30.01 22.58
N LEU A 916 8.21 30.87 21.66
CA LEU A 916 8.92 31.22 20.43
C LEU A 916 9.83 32.44 20.64
N THR A 917 9.36 33.44 21.40
CA THR A 917 10.17 34.62 21.79
C THR A 917 11.42 34.21 22.57
N GLU A 918 11.29 33.30 23.53
CA GLU A 918 12.42 32.76 24.32
C GLU A 918 13.47 32.04 23.45
N ARG A 919 13.08 31.49 22.29
CA ARG A 919 13.96 30.83 21.32
C ARG A 919 14.45 31.74 20.20
N GLY A 920 14.09 33.03 20.19
CA GLY A 920 14.36 33.93 19.06
C GLY A 920 13.63 33.55 17.77
N GLN A 921 12.60 32.69 17.86
CA GLN A 921 11.80 32.18 16.74
C GLN A 921 10.47 32.94 16.53
N ALA A 922 10.22 33.99 17.32
CA ALA A 922 9.08 34.88 17.18
C ALA A 922 9.48 36.20 16.50
N GLY A 923 8.62 36.69 15.63
CA GLY A 923 8.70 38.01 15.02
C GLY A 923 7.46 38.28 14.17
N SER A 924 7.30 39.53 13.74
CA SER A 924 6.21 39.99 12.87
C SER A 924 6.65 40.30 11.44
N ASP A 925 7.96 40.19 11.15
CA ASP A 925 8.46 40.29 9.79
C ASP A 925 8.09 39.03 8.99
N ARG A 926 8.09 39.17 7.66
CA ARG A 926 7.64 38.10 6.75
C ARG A 926 8.53 36.85 6.80
N GLN A 927 9.81 36.96 7.16
CA GLN A 927 10.71 35.81 7.21
C GLN A 927 10.47 34.99 8.50
N THR A 928 10.41 35.62 9.67
CA THR A 928 10.18 34.89 10.94
C THR A 928 8.73 34.45 11.17
N ALA A 929 7.75 35.18 10.61
CA ALA A 929 6.32 34.85 10.76
C ALA A 929 5.90 33.62 9.92
N TYR A 930 6.47 33.46 8.72
CA TYR A 930 6.10 32.41 7.76
C TYR A 930 7.18 31.32 7.55
N ALA A 931 8.35 31.43 8.17
CA ALA A 931 9.34 30.34 8.14
C ALA A 931 8.77 29.05 8.75
N ILE A 932 8.95 27.94 8.04
CA ILE A 932 8.82 26.60 8.63
C ILE A 932 9.95 26.48 9.66
N ARG A 933 9.57 26.57 10.95
CA ARG A 933 10.50 26.54 12.07
C ARG A 933 11.12 25.16 12.17
N LYS A 934 12.45 25.09 12.03
CA LYS A 934 13.27 23.92 12.32
C LYS A 934 13.40 23.72 13.83
#